data_AF-A0A9X2R2G6-F1
#
_entry.id   AF-A0A9X2R2G6-F1
#
_cell.length_a   1.000
_cell.length_b   1.000
_cell.length_c   1.000
_cell.angle_alpha   90.00
_cell.angle_beta   90.00
_cell.angle_gamma   90.00
#
_symmetry.space_group_name_H-M   'P 1'
#
loop_
_entity.id
_entity.type
_entity.pdbx_description
1 polymer ?
#
loop_
_entity_poly.entity_id
_entity_poly.type
_entity_poly.pdbx_seq_one_letter_code
_entity_poly.pdbx_strand_id
1 'polypeptide(L)'
;MRTWLALPLVCLWSLTGVAAQPMPERPSDDLLTRPALQAVVKAQVDRNGALLREKIGADDADVRARAALALASVRDTSAIPGLLDLLSDSVPLVRTDAAFALAQMPSGVPAAPLLQALRFERDPSVQRRLIDALGATGDTQSLRDLIRLRPPPARHSDLALTIARYGMRGVTDSTATTWLLNHLRSDDPWTRRNAAYALGRVEALAAGRADTIRAVLNDTAPDDPAAMHLLRALGTTGDAADAPRLADWLRTAPDWRTRVEAARGLSALAPAGESRNALVAALNDGHPLVARTAAETLAGLDWSPDRVAAVGAWLDAHPRRWRVTAPLLLGLARNGRSERVLNTVGRWRAERSPVAYAAGLPALAPLDRPRADTMLHAALRHDDMRVAAAAVQALTARWERTRPTNAEATFKRLSAAVHRGDPALLYHGASALADSAFASMGAADTLAATYRTLATPDDLEGMTAVLGALGTLGGSTAETTLRDALDHPHHTVRNAAAQGLSAATDSTVTAAAKPLPGTPSIDWDALQALGPHPRLVLETNRGTVTIALDTEQAPQTTQAITRFAQEGRYDGVPFHRVVPNFVVQGGDFARRDGFGGPGFFLRTEATRIGHRRGTIGMASAGTDTEGSQFFVSHSMQPHLDGSYTAFGRVTDGMDVVDRLRAFDRIESARVEATDE
;
A
#
# COMPACT_ATOMS: atom_id res chain seq x y z
N MET A 1 -9.00 67.91 17.03
CA MET A 1 -8.71 66.63 17.74
C MET A 1 -9.00 65.51 16.76
N ARG A 2 -7.95 64.88 16.21
CA ARG A 2 -8.04 63.93 15.09
C ARG A 2 -7.88 62.50 15.59
N THR A 3 -8.89 61.70 15.30
CA THR A 3 -9.00 60.25 15.45
C THR A 3 -8.02 59.48 14.55
N TRP A 4 -7.34 58.47 15.08
CA TRP A 4 -6.62 57.45 14.31
C TRP A 4 -7.21 56.07 14.63
N LEU A 5 -7.68 55.40 13.57
CA LEU A 5 -8.16 54.02 13.54
C LEU A 5 -6.99 53.05 13.70
N ALA A 6 -7.10 52.09 14.62
CA ALA A 6 -6.20 50.96 14.75
C ALA A 6 -6.72 49.78 13.91
N LEU A 7 -5.96 49.41 12.88
CA LEU A 7 -6.11 48.14 12.16
C LEU A 7 -5.27 47.06 12.86
N PRO A 8 -5.83 45.89 13.21
CA PRO A 8 -5.02 44.80 13.72
C PRO A 8 -4.31 44.10 12.55
N LEU A 9 -2.98 43.99 12.65
CA LEU A 9 -2.18 43.14 11.77
C LEU A 9 -2.64 41.69 11.94
N VAL A 10 -3.34 41.16 10.94
CA VAL A 10 -3.50 39.73 10.74
C VAL A 10 -2.18 39.21 10.17
N CYS A 11 -1.36 38.59 11.01
CA CYS A 11 -0.24 37.76 10.56
C CYS A 11 -0.80 36.54 9.82
N LEU A 12 -0.96 36.67 8.51
CA LEU A 12 -1.12 35.54 7.59
C LEU A 12 0.16 34.70 7.65
N TRP A 13 0.14 33.61 8.43
CA TRP A 13 1.07 32.52 8.23
C TRP A 13 0.71 31.90 6.87
N SER A 14 1.44 32.27 5.83
CA SER A 14 1.39 31.58 4.54
C SER A 14 1.92 30.16 4.77
N LEU A 15 1.00 29.20 4.90
CA LEU A 15 1.27 27.79 4.72
C LEU A 15 1.73 27.62 3.26
N THR A 16 3.04 27.72 3.02
CA THR A 16 3.66 27.27 1.78
C THR A 16 3.64 25.75 1.76
N GLY A 17 2.44 25.18 1.67
CA GLY A 17 2.29 23.79 1.28
C GLY A 17 2.83 23.66 -0.13
N VAL A 18 3.92 22.92 -0.31
CA VAL A 18 4.33 22.47 -1.64
C VAL A 18 3.09 21.87 -2.31
N ALA A 19 2.66 22.46 -3.42
CA ALA A 19 1.47 22.03 -4.14
C ALA A 19 1.49 20.50 -4.30
N ALA A 20 0.33 19.85 -4.20
CA ALA A 20 0.25 18.43 -4.52
C ALA A 20 0.75 18.20 -5.96
N GLN A 21 1.32 17.02 -6.24
CA GLN A 21 1.75 16.73 -7.62
C GLN A 21 0.53 16.87 -8.53
N PRO A 22 0.61 17.64 -9.62
CA PRO A 22 -0.47 17.71 -10.58
C PRO A 22 -0.85 16.28 -10.97
N MET A 23 -2.07 15.89 -10.64
CA MET A 23 -2.56 14.57 -10.96
C MET A 23 -2.83 14.53 -12.46
N PRO A 24 -2.42 13.47 -13.16
CA PRO A 24 -2.82 13.31 -14.55
C PRO A 24 -4.33 13.08 -14.59
N GLU A 25 -5.08 14.13 -14.90
CA GLU A 25 -6.51 14.03 -15.13
C GLU A 25 -6.75 13.41 -16.51
N ARG A 26 -7.75 12.54 -16.59
CA ARG A 26 -8.36 12.17 -17.87
C ARG A 26 -9.53 13.15 -18.05
N PRO A 27 -9.59 13.90 -19.16
CA PRO A 27 -10.74 14.76 -19.44
C PRO A 27 -12.05 13.97 -19.43
N SER A 28 -13.15 14.65 -19.15
CA SER A 28 -14.49 14.08 -19.32
C SER A 28 -14.67 13.59 -20.74
N ASP A 29 -15.31 12.43 -20.90
CA ASP A 29 -15.86 12.01 -22.19
C ASP A 29 -17.40 11.89 -22.16
N ASP A 30 -18.02 12.48 -21.13
CA ASP A 30 -19.45 12.50 -20.87
C ASP A 30 -20.04 11.09 -20.72
N LEU A 31 -19.29 10.19 -20.08
CA LEU A 31 -19.63 8.78 -19.87
C LEU A 31 -21.05 8.61 -19.31
N LEU A 32 -21.42 9.47 -18.36
CA LEU A 32 -22.69 9.37 -17.65
C LEU A 32 -23.91 9.54 -18.56
N THR A 33 -23.74 10.15 -19.75
CA THR A 33 -24.84 10.43 -20.68
C THR A 33 -24.73 9.72 -22.03
N ARG A 34 -23.64 8.96 -22.26
CA ARG A 34 -23.34 8.36 -23.58
C ARG A 34 -23.42 6.83 -23.54
N PRO A 35 -24.52 6.22 -24.04
CA PRO A 35 -24.70 4.76 -24.05
C PRO A 35 -23.59 3.98 -24.74
N ALA A 36 -22.96 4.55 -25.77
CA ALA A 36 -21.85 3.91 -26.48
C ALA A 36 -20.63 3.70 -25.57
N LEU A 37 -20.32 4.68 -24.71
CA LEU A 37 -19.22 4.59 -23.74
C LEU A 37 -19.59 3.68 -22.56
N GLN A 38 -20.84 3.76 -22.11
CA GLN A 38 -21.38 2.86 -21.08
C GLN A 38 -21.30 1.38 -21.50
N ALA A 39 -21.53 1.07 -22.78
CA ALA A 39 -21.35 -0.27 -23.34
C ALA A 39 -19.89 -0.73 -23.30
N VAL A 40 -18.92 0.16 -23.51
CA VAL A 40 -17.49 -0.14 -23.35
C VAL A 40 -17.15 -0.45 -21.88
N VAL A 41 -17.66 0.35 -20.94
CA VAL A 41 -17.47 0.09 -19.50
C VAL A 41 -18.15 -1.22 -19.08
N LYS A 42 -19.31 -1.56 -19.63
CA LYS A 42 -19.92 -2.87 -19.40
C LYS A 42 -18.98 -4.00 -19.86
N ALA A 43 -18.40 -3.90 -21.05
CA ALA A 43 -17.43 -4.87 -21.54
C ALA A 43 -16.16 -4.95 -20.67
N GLN A 44 -15.73 -3.82 -20.09
CA GLN A 44 -14.66 -3.76 -19.09
C GLN A 44 -15.01 -4.57 -17.85
N VAL A 45 -16.17 -4.31 -17.22
CA VAL A 45 -16.63 -5.01 -16.00
C VAL A 45 -16.81 -6.51 -16.24
N ASP A 46 -17.32 -6.88 -17.41
CA ASP A 46 -17.49 -8.28 -17.84
C ASP A 46 -16.16 -8.96 -18.21
N ARG A 47 -15.04 -8.22 -18.22
CA ARG A 47 -13.71 -8.68 -18.69
C ARG A 47 -13.75 -9.22 -20.13
N ASN A 48 -14.59 -8.64 -20.98
CA ASN A 48 -14.73 -9.03 -22.38
C ASN A 48 -13.66 -8.35 -23.26
N GLY A 49 -12.43 -8.88 -23.20
CA GLY A 49 -11.31 -8.38 -23.98
C GLY A 49 -11.55 -8.39 -25.50
N ALA A 50 -12.30 -9.38 -26.01
CA ALA A 50 -12.60 -9.50 -27.43
C ALA A 50 -13.43 -8.33 -27.96
N LEU A 51 -14.52 -7.97 -27.25
CA LEU A 51 -15.33 -6.82 -27.60
C LEU A 51 -14.55 -5.51 -27.47
N LEU A 52 -13.71 -5.38 -26.45
CA LEU A 52 -12.88 -4.18 -26.30
C LEU A 52 -11.86 -4.01 -27.44
N ARG A 53 -11.28 -5.12 -27.94
CA ARG A 53 -10.41 -5.11 -29.14
C ARG A 53 -11.14 -4.71 -30.41
N GLU A 54 -12.43 -5.01 -30.52
CA GLU A 54 -13.25 -4.48 -31.62
C GLU A 54 -13.44 -2.97 -31.45
N LYS A 55 -13.74 -2.50 -30.23
CA LYS A 55 -14.05 -1.08 -29.96
C LYS A 55 -12.88 -0.11 -30.08
N ILE A 56 -11.64 -0.58 -29.98
CA ILE A 56 -10.48 0.26 -30.34
C ILE A 56 -10.42 0.62 -31.83
N GLY A 57 -11.22 -0.03 -32.69
CA GLY A 57 -11.38 0.32 -34.10
C GLY A 57 -12.64 1.13 -34.43
N ALA A 58 -13.36 1.67 -33.43
CA ALA A 58 -14.59 2.43 -33.65
C ALA A 58 -14.35 3.78 -34.36
N ASP A 59 -15.35 4.26 -35.11
CA ASP A 59 -15.27 5.57 -35.78
C ASP A 59 -15.17 6.73 -34.78
N ASP A 60 -15.90 6.63 -33.66
CA ASP A 60 -15.90 7.61 -32.56
C ASP A 60 -14.60 7.51 -31.74
N ALA A 61 -13.86 8.61 -31.68
CA ALA A 61 -12.57 8.68 -30.98
C ALA A 61 -12.69 8.48 -29.47
N ASP A 62 -13.80 8.89 -28.84
CA ASP A 62 -14.00 8.71 -27.40
C ASP A 62 -14.28 7.23 -27.09
N VAL A 63 -15.00 6.54 -27.98
CA VAL A 63 -15.18 5.09 -27.88
C VAL A 63 -13.84 4.36 -28.01
N ARG A 64 -12.98 4.76 -28.96
CA ARG A 64 -11.62 4.19 -29.09
C ARG A 64 -10.79 4.44 -27.83
N ALA A 65 -10.76 5.68 -27.33
CA ALA A 65 -10.01 6.05 -26.13
C ALA A 65 -10.51 5.28 -24.90
N ARG A 66 -11.83 5.24 -24.68
CA ARG A 66 -12.45 4.51 -23.57
C ARG A 66 -12.20 3.00 -23.68
N ALA A 67 -12.21 2.43 -24.90
CA ALA A 67 -11.89 1.02 -25.11
C ALA A 67 -10.41 0.72 -24.81
N ALA A 68 -9.49 1.61 -25.20
CA ALA A 68 -8.09 1.50 -24.83
C ALA A 68 -7.92 1.56 -23.30
N LEU A 69 -8.55 2.52 -22.61
CA LEU A 69 -8.55 2.60 -21.14
C LEU A 69 -9.12 1.34 -20.49
N ALA A 70 -10.23 0.81 -21.00
CA ALA A 70 -10.84 -0.42 -20.50
C ALA A 70 -9.91 -1.63 -20.63
N LEU A 71 -9.14 -1.73 -21.72
CA LEU A 71 -8.12 -2.78 -21.90
C LEU A 71 -7.00 -2.71 -20.86
N ALA A 72 -6.74 -1.53 -20.26
CA ALA A 72 -5.81 -1.39 -19.14
C ALA A 72 -6.31 -2.13 -17.87
N SER A 73 -7.63 -2.23 -17.71
CA SER A 73 -8.27 -2.96 -16.61
C SER A 73 -8.34 -4.47 -16.89
N VAL A 74 -8.67 -4.86 -18.12
CA VAL A 74 -8.78 -6.27 -18.52
C VAL A 74 -7.40 -6.92 -18.68
N ARG A 75 -6.39 -6.14 -19.07
CA ARG A 75 -5.00 -6.59 -19.25
C ARG A 75 -4.84 -7.74 -20.25
N ASP A 76 -5.68 -7.75 -21.28
CA ASP A 76 -5.63 -8.75 -22.35
C ASP A 76 -4.44 -8.49 -23.29
N THR A 77 -3.41 -9.33 -23.18
CA THR A 77 -2.17 -9.19 -23.97
C THR A 77 -2.38 -9.38 -25.47
N SER A 78 -3.48 -9.99 -25.91
CA SER A 78 -3.83 -10.08 -27.34
C SER A 78 -4.22 -8.73 -27.94
N ALA A 79 -4.48 -7.71 -27.11
CA ALA A 79 -4.76 -6.35 -27.57
C ALA A 79 -3.49 -5.53 -27.86
N ILE A 80 -2.30 -6.01 -27.50
CA ILE A 80 -1.04 -5.26 -27.65
C ILE A 80 -0.83 -4.75 -29.08
N PRO A 81 -1.00 -5.55 -30.16
CA PRO A 81 -0.81 -5.04 -31.52
C PRO A 81 -1.74 -3.86 -31.84
N GLY A 82 -3.04 -3.98 -31.55
CA GLY A 82 -3.99 -2.90 -31.81
C GLY A 82 -3.76 -1.66 -30.96
N LEU A 83 -3.30 -1.81 -29.71
CA LEU A 83 -2.91 -0.68 -28.86
C LEU A 83 -1.65 0.02 -29.37
N LEU A 84 -0.70 -0.71 -29.95
CA LEU A 84 0.48 -0.13 -30.59
C LEU A 84 0.10 0.66 -31.84
N ASP A 85 -0.86 0.17 -32.64
CA ASP A 85 -1.38 0.89 -33.80
C ASP A 85 -2.04 2.22 -33.40
N LEU A 86 -2.78 2.23 -32.29
CA LEU A 86 -3.40 3.43 -31.73
C LEU A 86 -2.40 4.52 -31.29
N LEU A 87 -1.10 4.21 -31.13
CA LEU A 87 -0.08 5.24 -30.87
C LEU A 87 0.13 6.20 -32.06
N SER A 88 -0.47 5.92 -33.22
CA SER A 88 -0.49 6.82 -34.38
C SER A 88 -1.85 7.47 -34.63
N ASP A 89 -2.82 7.31 -33.72
CA ASP A 89 -4.15 7.92 -33.85
C ASP A 89 -4.05 9.46 -33.91
N SER A 90 -4.92 10.09 -34.70
CA SER A 90 -4.94 11.55 -34.84
C SER A 90 -5.33 12.27 -33.54
N VAL A 91 -6.11 11.62 -32.66
CA VAL A 91 -6.62 12.18 -31.42
C VAL A 91 -5.66 11.90 -30.25
N PRO A 92 -5.10 12.92 -29.58
CA PRO A 92 -4.15 12.72 -28.47
C PRO A 92 -4.70 11.91 -27.30
N LEU A 93 -6.00 12.02 -27.00
CA LEU A 93 -6.64 11.24 -25.93
C LEU A 93 -6.57 9.73 -26.22
N VAL A 94 -6.83 9.31 -27.46
CA VAL A 94 -6.72 7.90 -27.88
C VAL A 94 -5.28 7.40 -27.70
N ARG A 95 -4.29 8.16 -28.19
CA ARG A 95 -2.87 7.81 -28.02
C ARG A 95 -2.47 7.72 -26.55
N THR A 96 -2.97 8.63 -25.72
CA THR A 96 -2.69 8.68 -24.28
C THR A 96 -3.25 7.46 -23.55
N ASP A 97 -4.50 7.09 -23.82
CA ASP A 97 -5.16 5.93 -23.20
C ASP A 97 -4.57 4.61 -23.73
N ALA A 98 -4.15 4.56 -25.00
CA ALA A 98 -3.41 3.42 -25.56
C ALA A 98 -2.04 3.22 -24.89
N ALA A 99 -1.25 4.30 -24.73
CA ALA A 99 0.02 4.25 -24.02
C ALA A 99 -0.17 3.86 -22.54
N PHE A 100 -1.22 4.35 -21.88
CA PHE A 100 -1.57 3.94 -20.53
C PHE A 100 -1.91 2.44 -20.45
N ALA A 101 -2.72 1.93 -21.38
CA ALA A 101 -3.10 0.53 -21.44
C ALA A 101 -1.90 -0.40 -21.66
N LEU A 102 -0.98 -0.02 -22.56
CA LEU A 102 0.28 -0.74 -22.78
C LEU A 102 1.12 -0.80 -21.49
N ALA A 103 1.13 0.26 -20.69
CA ALA A 103 1.83 0.26 -19.40
C ALA A 103 1.23 -0.71 -18.37
N GLN A 104 -0.04 -1.12 -18.53
CA GLN A 104 -0.73 -2.04 -17.61
C GLN A 104 -0.66 -3.51 -18.06
N MET A 105 -0.10 -3.79 -19.25
CA MET A 105 0.01 -5.15 -19.73
C MET A 105 1.01 -5.94 -18.88
N PRO A 106 0.67 -7.18 -18.47
CA PRO A 106 1.53 -7.96 -17.57
C PRO A 106 2.85 -8.37 -18.25
N SER A 107 2.86 -8.49 -19.57
CA SER A 107 4.03 -8.87 -20.37
C SER A 107 3.81 -8.59 -21.86
N GLY A 108 4.87 -8.77 -22.67
CA GLY A 108 4.75 -8.83 -24.13
C GLY A 108 4.75 -7.48 -24.87
N VAL A 109 4.90 -6.35 -24.18
CA VAL A 109 4.94 -5.03 -24.82
C VAL A 109 6.36 -4.70 -25.30
N PRO A 110 6.60 -4.55 -26.60
CA PRO A 110 7.91 -4.19 -27.13
C PRO A 110 8.24 -2.71 -26.87
N ALA A 111 9.47 -2.43 -26.44
CA ALA A 111 9.91 -1.06 -26.17
C ALA A 111 10.18 -0.22 -27.44
N ALA A 112 10.57 -0.85 -28.55
CA ALA A 112 10.96 -0.13 -29.77
C ALA A 112 9.83 0.73 -30.36
N PRO A 113 8.58 0.24 -30.51
CA PRO A 113 7.45 1.08 -30.92
C PRO A 113 7.17 2.25 -29.97
N LEU A 114 7.30 2.06 -28.66
CA LEU A 114 7.10 3.13 -27.67
C LEU A 114 8.15 4.24 -27.81
N LEU A 115 9.43 3.85 -27.97
CA LEU A 115 10.53 4.79 -28.20
C LEU A 115 10.37 5.54 -29.52
N GLN A 116 9.91 4.84 -30.57
CA GLN A 116 9.64 5.45 -31.87
C GLN A 116 8.51 6.47 -31.78
N ALA A 117 7.38 6.13 -31.15
CA ALA A 117 6.29 7.07 -30.93
C ALA A 117 6.76 8.30 -30.13
N LEU A 118 7.51 8.08 -29.04
CA LEU A 118 8.00 9.14 -28.17
C LEU A 118 8.92 10.14 -28.89
N ARG A 119 9.70 9.67 -29.88
CA ARG A 119 10.63 10.51 -30.65
C ARG A 119 9.91 11.62 -31.43
N PHE A 120 8.70 11.36 -31.90
CA PHE A 120 7.95 12.28 -32.76
C PHE A 120 6.75 12.93 -32.06
N GLU A 121 6.34 12.41 -30.91
CA GLU A 121 5.21 12.93 -30.16
C GLU A 121 5.47 14.35 -29.64
N ARG A 122 4.47 15.22 -29.78
CA ARG A 122 4.50 16.62 -29.34
C ARG A 122 3.52 16.91 -28.22
N ASP A 123 2.50 16.08 -28.06
CA ASP A 123 1.53 16.20 -26.98
C ASP A 123 2.16 15.83 -25.63
N PRO A 124 2.18 16.74 -24.63
CA PRO A 124 2.83 16.48 -23.34
C PRO A 124 2.20 15.33 -22.53
N SER A 125 0.90 15.09 -22.70
CA SER A 125 0.17 14.00 -22.02
C SER A 125 0.56 12.65 -22.63
N VAL A 126 0.65 12.57 -23.96
CA VAL A 126 1.09 11.35 -24.65
C VAL A 126 2.57 11.07 -24.36
N GLN A 127 3.45 12.08 -24.42
CA GLN A 127 4.87 11.92 -24.06
C GLN A 127 5.03 11.32 -22.66
N ARG A 128 4.31 11.85 -21.67
CA ARG A 128 4.32 11.32 -20.30
C ARG A 128 3.93 9.85 -20.25
N ARG A 129 2.84 9.47 -20.91
CA ARG A 129 2.35 8.08 -20.89
C ARG A 129 3.26 7.11 -21.62
N LEU A 130 3.92 7.54 -22.70
CA LEU A 130 4.94 6.74 -23.38
C LEU A 130 6.17 6.52 -22.49
N ILE A 131 6.61 7.56 -21.78
CA ILE A 131 7.70 7.46 -20.79
C ILE A 131 7.31 6.51 -19.64
N ASP A 132 6.10 6.65 -19.10
CA ASP A 132 5.57 5.74 -18.07
C ASP A 132 5.49 4.28 -18.56
N ALA A 133 5.01 4.06 -19.80
CA ALA A 133 4.90 2.73 -20.40
C ALA A 133 6.26 2.06 -20.54
N LEU A 134 7.29 2.80 -20.96
CA LEU A 134 8.67 2.30 -20.99
C LEU A 134 9.14 1.89 -19.59
N GLY A 135 8.85 2.68 -18.55
CA GLY A 135 9.20 2.32 -17.18
C GLY A 135 8.56 1.02 -16.69
N ALA A 136 7.32 0.78 -17.10
CA ALA A 136 6.53 -0.39 -16.72
C ALA A 136 6.93 -1.67 -17.46
N THR A 137 7.31 -1.56 -18.74
CA THR A 137 7.47 -2.73 -19.62
C THR A 137 8.88 -2.93 -20.18
N GLY A 138 9.70 -1.88 -20.24
CA GLY A 138 10.99 -1.88 -20.92
C GLY A 138 12.06 -2.75 -20.27
N ASP A 139 13.20 -2.87 -20.92
CA ASP A 139 14.41 -3.53 -20.41
C ASP A 139 15.57 -2.53 -20.23
N THR A 140 16.75 -3.03 -19.84
CA THR A 140 17.96 -2.23 -19.67
C THR A 140 18.36 -1.46 -20.93
N GLN A 141 18.14 -2.03 -22.12
CA GLN A 141 18.49 -1.37 -23.38
C GLN A 141 17.55 -0.19 -23.65
N SER A 142 16.26 -0.39 -23.47
CA SER A 142 15.27 0.67 -23.63
C SER A 142 15.41 1.81 -22.61
N LEU A 143 15.90 1.52 -21.39
CA LEU A 143 16.27 2.55 -20.42
C LEU A 143 17.42 3.43 -20.95
N ARG A 144 18.48 2.83 -21.50
CA ARG A 144 19.59 3.59 -22.10
C ARG A 144 19.12 4.43 -23.28
N ASP A 145 18.29 3.87 -24.13
CA ASP A 145 17.79 4.56 -25.32
C ASP A 145 16.82 5.69 -24.95
N LEU A 146 16.01 5.54 -23.90
CA LEU A 146 15.20 6.61 -23.34
C LEU A 146 16.06 7.78 -22.83
N ILE A 147 17.15 7.51 -22.11
CA ILE A 147 18.09 8.55 -21.65
C ILE A 147 18.75 9.24 -22.85
N ARG A 148 19.15 8.48 -23.87
CA ARG A 148 19.76 9.03 -25.11
C ARG A 148 18.80 9.87 -25.93
N LEU A 149 17.50 9.57 -25.88
CA LEU A 149 16.47 10.37 -26.54
C LEU A 149 16.39 11.81 -26.01
N ARG A 150 16.87 12.04 -24.77
CA ARG A 150 16.87 13.33 -24.08
C ARG A 150 15.48 13.99 -24.11
N PRO A 151 14.47 13.41 -23.41
CA PRO A 151 13.18 14.07 -23.25
C PRO A 151 13.34 15.53 -22.79
N PRO A 152 12.47 16.45 -23.24
CA PRO A 152 12.62 17.86 -22.92
C PRO A 152 12.55 18.12 -21.41
N PRO A 153 13.10 19.25 -20.89
CA PRO A 153 13.12 19.56 -19.46
C PRO A 153 11.77 19.44 -18.77
N ALA A 154 10.69 19.80 -19.46
CA ALA A 154 9.31 19.65 -18.95
C ALA A 154 8.90 18.20 -18.62
N ARG A 155 9.65 17.19 -19.07
CA ARG A 155 9.44 15.75 -18.80
C ARG A 155 10.47 15.15 -17.85
N HIS A 156 11.40 15.94 -17.29
CA HIS A 156 12.42 15.42 -16.38
C HIS A 156 11.82 14.78 -15.12
N SER A 157 10.73 15.33 -14.57
CA SER A 157 10.05 14.73 -13.43
C SER A 157 9.42 13.37 -13.76
N ASP A 158 8.84 13.22 -14.96
CA ASP A 158 8.31 11.95 -15.48
C ASP A 158 9.45 10.94 -15.72
N LEU A 159 10.58 11.38 -16.27
CA LEU A 159 11.77 10.56 -16.50
C LEU A 159 12.38 10.06 -15.19
N ALA A 160 12.54 10.94 -14.19
CA ALA A 160 13.05 10.56 -12.87
C ALA A 160 12.20 9.46 -12.21
N LEU A 161 10.89 9.59 -12.29
CA LEU A 161 9.97 8.58 -11.77
C LEU A 161 10.02 7.28 -12.58
N THR A 162 10.19 7.38 -13.89
CA THR A 162 10.35 6.22 -14.79
C THR A 162 11.61 5.43 -14.48
N ILE A 163 12.74 6.10 -14.21
CA ILE A 163 13.98 5.43 -13.77
C ILE A 163 13.72 4.67 -12.45
N ALA A 164 12.94 5.24 -11.53
CA ALA A 164 12.55 4.51 -10.32
C ALA A 164 11.70 3.26 -10.64
N ARG A 165 10.79 3.32 -11.62
CA ARG A 165 9.99 2.15 -12.06
C ARG A 165 10.85 1.04 -12.65
N TYR A 166 11.83 1.38 -13.49
CA TYR A 166 12.84 0.41 -13.94
C TYR A 166 13.57 -0.23 -12.76
N GLY A 167 14.09 0.59 -11.83
CA GLY A 167 14.83 0.12 -10.67
C GLY A 167 14.01 -0.78 -9.73
N MET A 168 12.72 -0.50 -9.55
CA MET A 168 11.82 -1.36 -8.75
C MET A 168 11.60 -2.74 -9.37
N ARG A 169 11.84 -2.90 -10.68
CA ARG A 169 11.84 -4.20 -11.37
C ARG A 169 13.24 -4.82 -11.50
N GLY A 170 14.24 -4.26 -10.80
CA GLY A 170 15.63 -4.72 -10.86
C GLY A 170 16.40 -4.25 -12.10
N VAL A 171 15.80 -3.40 -12.95
CA VAL A 171 16.46 -2.86 -14.14
C VAL A 171 17.15 -1.55 -13.78
N THR A 172 18.49 -1.55 -13.77
CA THR A 172 19.28 -0.35 -13.45
C THR A 172 20.36 -0.09 -14.52
N ASP A 173 20.78 1.17 -14.66
CA ASP A 173 21.84 1.58 -15.58
C ASP A 173 22.63 2.74 -14.98
N SER A 174 23.96 2.72 -15.11
CA SER A 174 24.84 3.74 -14.52
C SER A 174 24.64 5.14 -15.10
N THR A 175 24.24 5.24 -16.38
CA THR A 175 23.92 6.51 -17.03
C THR A 175 22.64 7.10 -16.45
N ALA A 176 21.62 6.27 -16.24
CA ALA A 176 20.37 6.67 -15.61
C ALA A 176 20.60 7.10 -14.15
N THR A 177 21.43 6.38 -13.39
CA THR A 177 21.82 6.77 -12.03
C THR A 177 22.55 8.11 -12.01
N THR A 178 23.51 8.32 -12.92
CA THR A 178 24.24 9.60 -13.04
C THR A 178 23.29 10.74 -13.38
N TRP A 179 22.31 10.48 -14.27
CA TRP A 179 21.27 11.45 -14.61
C TRP A 179 20.46 11.84 -13.36
N LEU A 180 20.02 10.89 -12.54
CA LEU A 180 19.29 11.18 -11.29
C LEU A 180 20.11 12.06 -10.34
N LEU A 181 21.39 11.73 -10.12
CA LEU A 181 22.27 12.48 -9.23
C LEU A 181 22.43 13.94 -9.67
N ASN A 182 22.59 14.18 -10.97
CA ASN A 182 22.68 15.53 -11.53
C ASN A 182 21.37 16.34 -11.37
N HIS A 183 20.23 15.67 -11.20
CA HIS A 183 18.92 16.30 -11.07
C HIS A 183 18.43 16.44 -9.63
N LEU A 184 19.23 16.01 -8.64
CA LEU A 184 18.94 16.22 -7.22
C LEU A 184 18.92 17.71 -6.82
N ARG A 185 19.56 18.59 -7.60
CA ARG A 185 19.58 20.05 -7.41
C ARG A 185 18.84 20.81 -8.52
N SER A 186 17.92 20.16 -9.23
CA SER A 186 17.12 20.81 -10.27
C SER A 186 16.30 22.00 -9.71
N ASP A 187 16.14 23.05 -10.50
CA ASP A 187 15.24 24.16 -10.13
C ASP A 187 13.77 23.71 -10.08
N ASP A 188 13.39 22.68 -10.86
CA ASP A 188 12.06 22.08 -10.81
C ASP A 188 11.91 21.19 -9.55
N PRO A 189 11.03 21.56 -8.60
CA PRO A 189 10.85 20.80 -7.36
C PRO A 189 10.40 19.35 -7.59
N TRP A 190 9.62 19.10 -8.64
CA TRP A 190 9.13 17.75 -8.96
C TRP A 190 10.24 16.85 -9.48
N THR A 191 11.12 17.39 -10.32
CA THR A 191 12.31 16.68 -10.79
C THR A 191 13.23 16.34 -9.63
N ARG A 192 13.54 17.30 -8.73
CA ARG A 192 14.34 17.00 -7.52
C ARG A 192 13.70 15.91 -6.67
N ARG A 193 12.41 16.08 -6.36
CA ARG A 193 11.66 15.15 -5.50
C ARG A 193 11.61 13.75 -6.10
N ASN A 194 11.32 13.62 -7.39
CA ASN A 194 11.21 12.32 -8.04
C ASN A 194 12.60 11.65 -8.19
N ALA A 195 13.66 12.44 -8.40
CA ALA A 195 15.03 11.93 -8.40
C ALA A 195 15.43 11.41 -7.01
N ALA A 196 15.12 12.17 -5.96
CA ALA A 196 15.31 11.74 -4.58
C ALA A 196 14.48 10.49 -4.24
N TYR A 197 13.20 10.45 -4.68
CA TYR A 197 12.33 9.27 -4.54
C TYR A 197 12.96 8.03 -5.15
N ALA A 198 13.54 8.13 -6.36
CA ALA A 198 14.20 7.00 -7.02
C ALA A 198 15.33 6.42 -6.16
N LEU A 199 16.21 7.27 -5.61
CA LEU A 199 17.30 6.86 -4.71
C LEU A 199 16.77 6.26 -3.40
N GLY A 200 15.76 6.88 -2.79
CA GLY A 200 15.18 6.39 -1.54
C GLY A 200 14.36 5.10 -1.68
N ARG A 201 13.85 4.81 -2.89
CA ARG A 201 13.01 3.64 -3.15
C ARG A 201 13.81 2.43 -3.64
N VAL A 202 14.88 2.66 -4.41
CA VAL A 202 15.69 1.62 -5.05
C VAL A 202 17.11 1.67 -4.50
N GLU A 203 17.41 0.76 -3.58
CA GLU A 203 18.70 0.69 -2.87
C GLU A 203 19.91 0.65 -3.83
N ALA A 204 19.82 -0.12 -4.91
CA ALA A 204 20.87 -0.22 -5.93
C ALA A 204 21.23 1.13 -6.58
N LEU A 205 20.32 2.12 -6.61
CA LEU A 205 20.61 3.46 -7.13
C LEU A 205 21.34 4.34 -6.11
N ALA A 206 21.13 4.11 -4.80
CA ALA A 206 21.79 4.84 -3.71
C ALA A 206 23.14 4.22 -3.29
N ALA A 207 23.36 2.93 -3.57
CA ALA A 207 24.56 2.19 -3.20
C ALA A 207 25.84 2.90 -3.68
N GLY A 208 26.77 3.15 -2.75
CA GLY A 208 28.04 3.83 -3.03
C GLY A 208 27.91 5.31 -3.39
N ARG A 209 26.81 5.99 -3.02
CA ARG A 209 26.55 7.42 -3.30
C ARG A 209 26.28 8.26 -2.05
N ALA A 210 26.65 7.77 -0.87
CA ALA A 210 26.42 8.44 0.42
C ALA A 210 26.96 9.88 0.42
N ASP A 211 28.18 10.11 -0.06
CA ASP A 211 28.78 11.46 -0.08
C ASP A 211 28.02 12.46 -0.95
N THR A 212 27.53 12.02 -2.12
CA THR A 212 26.68 12.85 -2.98
C THR A 212 25.35 13.17 -2.29
N ILE A 213 24.73 12.18 -1.65
CA ILE A 213 23.47 12.36 -0.90
C ILE A 213 23.67 13.35 0.27
N ARG A 214 24.77 13.23 1.02
CA ARG A 214 25.14 14.16 2.11
C ARG A 214 25.33 15.57 1.60
N ALA A 215 26.05 15.72 0.50
CA ALA A 215 26.31 17.04 -0.11
C ALA A 215 25.00 17.71 -0.53
N VAL A 216 24.06 16.98 -1.14
CA VAL A 216 22.74 17.51 -1.49
C VAL A 216 21.94 17.87 -0.24
N LEU A 217 21.93 17.00 0.79
CA LEU A 217 21.21 17.26 2.05
C LEU A 217 21.71 18.49 2.80
N ASN A 218 22.99 18.85 2.70
CA ASN A 218 23.53 20.08 3.29
C ASN A 218 22.88 21.34 2.70
N ASP A 219 22.49 21.29 1.43
CA ASP A 219 21.91 22.42 0.69
C ASP A 219 20.37 22.35 0.64
N THR A 220 19.77 21.26 1.12
CA THR A 220 18.32 21.01 1.01
C THR A 220 17.58 21.75 2.11
N ALA A 221 16.57 22.56 1.75
CA ALA A 221 15.73 23.25 2.72
C ALA A 221 14.98 22.25 3.63
N PRO A 222 14.78 22.53 4.93
CA PRO A 222 14.11 21.62 5.86
C PRO A 222 12.69 21.18 5.46
N ASP A 223 11.98 22.03 4.73
CA ASP A 223 10.62 21.79 4.22
C ASP A 223 10.58 21.21 2.81
N ASP A 224 11.73 21.02 2.15
CA ASP A 224 11.77 20.39 0.81
C ASP A 224 11.39 18.90 0.89
N PRO A 225 10.33 18.45 0.19
CA PRO A 225 9.91 17.05 0.17
C PRO A 225 10.96 16.08 -0.38
N ALA A 226 12.00 16.55 -1.07
CA ALA A 226 13.13 15.69 -1.46
C ALA A 226 13.88 15.13 -0.24
N ALA A 227 13.94 15.90 0.87
CA ALA A 227 14.69 15.52 2.07
C ALA A 227 14.26 14.16 2.62
N MET A 228 12.95 13.88 2.74
CA MET A 228 12.48 12.59 3.28
C MET A 228 12.99 11.39 2.47
N HIS A 229 13.08 11.53 1.15
CA HIS A 229 13.57 10.45 0.28
C HIS A 229 15.09 10.30 0.34
N LEU A 230 15.82 11.42 0.44
CA LEU A 230 17.27 11.41 0.61
C LEU A 230 17.69 10.84 1.97
N LEU A 231 16.97 11.18 3.05
CA LEU A 231 17.23 10.62 4.39
C LEU A 231 16.96 9.11 4.42
N ARG A 232 15.92 8.64 3.73
CA ARG A 232 15.67 7.21 3.54
C ARG A 232 16.82 6.52 2.81
N ALA A 233 17.28 7.10 1.69
CA ALA A 233 18.42 6.59 0.93
C ALA A 233 19.70 6.55 1.79
N LEU A 234 19.95 7.60 2.58
CA LEU A 234 21.10 7.68 3.46
C LEU A 234 21.03 6.61 4.57
N GLY A 235 19.86 6.42 5.18
CA GLY A 235 19.65 5.39 6.20
C GLY A 235 19.94 3.98 5.69
N THR A 236 19.67 3.68 4.41
CA THR A 236 20.00 2.38 3.81
C THR A 236 21.50 2.16 3.58
N THR A 237 22.32 3.21 3.62
CA THR A 237 23.79 3.06 3.46
C THR A 237 24.48 2.46 4.69
N GLY A 238 23.85 2.54 5.86
CA GLY A 238 24.37 1.97 7.11
C GLY A 238 25.57 2.70 7.73
N ASP A 239 25.96 3.87 7.21
CA ASP A 239 27.10 4.62 7.77
C ASP A 239 26.73 5.32 9.09
N ALA A 240 27.35 4.87 10.18
CA ALA A 240 27.12 5.41 11.52
C ALA A 240 27.46 6.91 11.65
N ALA A 241 28.29 7.45 10.76
CA ALA A 241 28.60 8.89 10.71
C ALA A 241 27.37 9.75 10.37
N ASP A 242 26.32 9.16 9.78
CA ASP A 242 25.07 9.88 9.45
C ASP A 242 24.08 9.94 10.61
N ALA A 243 24.33 9.23 11.72
CA ALA A 243 23.43 9.23 12.87
C ALA A 243 23.17 10.63 13.46
N PRO A 244 24.16 11.54 13.64
CA PRO A 244 23.92 12.92 14.07
C PRO A 244 23.01 13.70 13.12
N ARG A 245 23.19 13.53 11.81
CA ARG A 245 22.36 14.18 10.79
C ARG A 245 20.92 13.70 10.88
N LEU A 246 20.70 12.39 10.88
CA LEU A 246 19.36 11.82 11.01
C LEU A 246 18.68 12.20 12.33
N ALA A 247 19.43 12.24 13.43
CA ALA A 247 18.93 12.70 14.73
C ALA A 247 18.53 14.18 14.72
N ASP A 248 19.26 15.03 14.00
CA ASP A 248 18.91 16.43 13.83
C ASP A 248 17.62 16.61 13.01
N TRP A 249 17.54 15.98 11.83
CA TRP A 249 16.33 16.01 11.00
C TRP A 249 15.11 15.44 11.74
N LEU A 250 15.28 14.40 12.56
CA LEU A 250 14.22 13.87 13.43
C LEU A 250 13.73 14.91 14.45
N ARG A 251 14.57 15.86 14.87
CA ARG A 251 14.21 16.88 15.86
C ARG A 251 13.62 18.13 15.22
N THR A 252 14.17 18.55 14.08
CA THR A 252 13.99 19.91 13.55
C THR A 252 13.13 19.97 12.30
N ALA A 253 12.97 18.88 11.55
CA ALA A 253 12.24 18.94 10.28
C ALA A 253 10.76 19.31 10.48
N PRO A 254 10.21 20.28 9.74
CA PRO A 254 8.82 20.70 9.90
C PRO A 254 7.83 19.61 9.45
N ASP A 255 8.12 18.92 8.34
CA ASP A 255 7.28 17.83 7.83
C ASP A 255 7.46 16.56 8.66
N TRP A 256 6.35 16.06 9.22
CA TRP A 256 6.34 14.83 10.00
C TRP A 256 6.78 13.61 9.20
N ARG A 257 6.59 13.60 7.87
CA ARG A 257 7.04 12.51 6.99
C ARG A 257 8.56 12.47 6.90
N THR A 258 9.20 13.63 6.84
CA THR A 258 10.66 13.75 6.92
C THR A 258 11.18 13.24 8.27
N ARG A 259 10.52 13.61 9.38
CA ARG A 259 10.86 13.06 10.71
C ARG A 259 10.65 11.55 10.80
N VAL A 260 9.60 11.00 10.19
CA VAL A 260 9.38 9.54 10.10
C VAL A 260 10.52 8.84 9.36
N GLU A 261 10.96 9.36 8.21
CA GLU A 261 12.09 8.77 7.47
C GLU A 261 13.42 8.93 8.22
N ALA A 262 13.62 10.06 8.92
CA ALA A 262 14.78 10.25 9.78
C ALA A 262 14.82 9.21 10.94
N ALA A 263 13.69 9.00 11.61
CA ALA A 263 13.56 7.97 12.64
C ALA A 263 13.77 6.56 12.10
N ARG A 264 13.29 6.24 10.88
CA ARG A 264 13.55 4.95 10.24
C ARG A 264 15.04 4.79 9.90
N GLY A 265 15.67 5.81 9.34
CA GLY A 265 17.09 5.77 8.97
C GLY A 265 18.02 5.45 10.14
N LEU A 266 17.65 5.83 11.36
CA LEU A 266 18.39 5.48 12.58
C LEU A 266 18.34 3.98 12.94
N SER A 267 17.46 3.16 12.33
CA SER A 267 17.32 1.74 12.67
C SER A 267 18.54 0.91 12.27
N ALA A 268 19.16 1.26 11.14
CA ALA A 268 20.32 0.55 10.59
C ALA A 268 21.64 1.05 11.19
N LEU A 269 21.59 2.08 12.04
CA LEU A 269 22.76 2.73 12.61
C LEU A 269 22.91 2.33 14.08
N ALA A 270 24.14 2.33 14.59
CA ALA A 270 24.43 2.19 16.02
C ALA A 270 24.64 3.58 16.64
N PRO A 271 23.58 4.40 16.86
CA PRO A 271 23.74 5.79 17.24
C PRO A 271 24.48 5.94 18.57
N ALA A 272 25.49 6.80 18.57
CA ALA A 272 26.30 7.17 19.72
C ALA A 272 26.05 8.63 20.13
N GLY A 273 26.57 9.03 21.30
CA GLY A 273 26.47 10.40 21.79
C GLY A 273 25.02 10.91 21.89
N GLU A 274 24.79 12.15 21.47
CA GLU A 274 23.47 12.80 21.51
C GLU A 274 22.43 12.12 20.62
N SER A 275 22.86 11.54 19.49
CA SER A 275 21.98 10.82 18.55
C SER A 275 21.30 9.61 19.19
N ARG A 276 21.93 9.02 20.22
CA ARG A 276 21.40 7.88 20.98
C ARG A 276 20.03 8.19 21.62
N ASN A 277 19.82 9.45 22.01
CA ASN A 277 18.64 9.87 22.75
C ASN A 277 17.55 10.47 21.85
N ALA A 278 17.84 10.72 20.57
CA ALA A 278 16.91 11.36 19.64
C ALA A 278 15.59 10.59 19.50
N LEU A 279 15.65 9.27 19.38
CA LEU A 279 14.46 8.42 19.29
C LEU A 279 13.65 8.41 20.60
N VAL A 280 14.32 8.41 21.76
CA VAL A 280 13.64 8.46 23.06
C VAL A 280 12.92 9.79 23.24
N ALA A 281 13.56 10.90 22.83
CA ALA A 281 12.90 12.20 22.80
C ALA A 281 11.70 12.22 21.83
N ALA A 282 11.84 11.60 20.65
CA ALA A 282 10.79 11.53 19.64
C ALA A 282 9.56 10.69 20.07
N LEU A 283 9.63 9.90 21.15
CA LEU A 283 8.43 9.30 21.77
C LEU A 283 7.40 10.36 22.23
N ASN A 284 7.86 11.60 22.43
CA ASN A 284 7.04 12.77 22.77
C ASN A 284 6.78 13.71 21.59
N ASP A 285 7.13 13.33 20.35
CA ASP A 285 6.86 14.16 19.17
C ASP A 285 5.37 14.55 19.11
N GLY A 286 5.10 15.81 18.75
CA GLY A 286 3.72 16.32 18.64
C GLY A 286 2.90 15.59 17.58
N HIS A 287 3.56 15.01 16.58
CA HIS A 287 2.93 14.19 15.56
C HIS A 287 2.88 12.72 15.96
N PRO A 288 1.69 12.09 16.05
CA PRO A 288 1.56 10.75 16.59
C PRO A 288 2.23 9.65 15.77
N LEU A 289 2.31 9.85 14.45
CA LEU A 289 2.97 8.88 13.57
C LEU A 289 4.50 8.91 13.72
N VAL A 290 5.09 10.07 14.08
CA VAL A 290 6.52 10.16 14.39
C VAL A 290 6.80 9.44 15.71
N ALA A 291 6.01 9.69 16.75
CA ALA A 291 6.17 9.03 18.05
C ALA A 291 6.02 7.50 17.94
N ARG A 292 5.07 7.02 17.13
CA ARG A 292 4.92 5.58 16.86
C ARG A 292 6.13 5.01 16.11
N THR A 293 6.58 5.68 15.04
CA THR A 293 7.77 5.23 14.29
C THR A 293 9.01 5.22 15.16
N ALA A 294 9.23 6.22 16.01
CA ALA A 294 10.35 6.24 16.95
C ALA A 294 10.31 5.04 17.92
N ALA A 295 9.12 4.67 18.42
CA ALA A 295 8.94 3.50 19.26
C ALA A 295 9.23 2.17 18.52
N GLU A 296 8.76 2.04 17.27
CA GLU A 296 9.02 0.88 16.41
C GLU A 296 10.52 0.76 16.10
N THR A 297 11.18 1.87 15.72
CA THR A 297 12.64 1.91 15.51
C THR A 297 13.37 1.51 16.79
N LEU A 298 13.04 2.10 17.94
CA LEU A 298 13.67 1.77 19.22
C LEU A 298 13.56 0.28 19.53
N ALA A 299 12.39 -0.33 19.34
CA ALA A 299 12.17 -1.74 19.63
C ALA A 299 13.02 -2.70 18.77
N GLY A 300 13.50 -2.23 17.61
CA GLY A 300 14.40 -2.96 16.72
C GLY A 300 15.89 -2.87 17.09
N LEU A 301 16.28 -1.93 17.97
CA LEU A 301 17.68 -1.70 18.35
C LEU A 301 18.07 -2.46 19.63
N ASP A 302 19.38 -2.66 19.82
CA ASP A 302 19.96 -3.12 21.08
C ASP A 302 19.93 -2.03 22.14
N TRP A 303 19.49 -2.32 23.37
CA TRP A 303 19.34 -1.28 24.41
C TRP A 303 20.46 -1.33 25.43
N SER A 304 21.12 -0.19 25.63
CA SER A 304 21.98 0.02 26.79
C SER A 304 21.15 0.08 28.09
N PRO A 305 21.74 -0.18 29.28
CA PRO A 305 21.05 -0.02 30.55
C PRO A 305 20.34 1.33 30.71
N ASP A 306 20.99 2.41 30.27
CA ASP A 306 20.42 3.77 30.27
C ASP A 306 19.19 3.88 29.38
N ARG A 307 19.22 3.28 28.19
CA ARG A 307 18.06 3.28 27.28
C ARG A 307 16.91 2.48 27.88
N VAL A 308 17.18 1.33 28.50
CA VAL A 308 16.15 0.56 29.20
C VAL A 308 15.53 1.38 30.33
N ALA A 309 16.34 2.11 31.10
CA ALA A 309 15.87 3.00 32.17
C ALA A 309 15.03 4.15 31.61
N ALA A 310 15.49 4.84 30.57
CA ALA A 310 14.80 5.97 29.96
C ALA A 310 13.45 5.57 29.34
N VAL A 311 13.40 4.46 28.60
CA VAL A 311 12.15 3.92 28.06
C VAL A 311 11.22 3.48 29.21
N GLY A 312 11.75 2.83 30.24
CA GLY A 312 11.00 2.49 31.44
C GLY A 312 10.33 3.71 32.09
N ALA A 313 11.10 4.76 32.35
CA ALA A 313 10.58 6.00 32.91
C ALA A 313 9.52 6.65 32.01
N TRP A 314 9.73 6.63 30.68
CA TRP A 314 8.76 7.14 29.72
C TRP A 314 7.42 6.39 29.79
N LEU A 315 7.44 5.05 29.87
CA LEU A 315 6.23 4.23 30.00
C LEU A 315 5.45 4.56 31.29
N ASP A 316 6.17 4.79 32.40
CA ASP A 316 5.56 5.11 33.69
C ASP A 316 4.88 6.49 33.65
N ALA A 317 5.48 7.45 32.95
CA ALA A 317 4.91 8.79 32.75
C ALA A 317 3.72 8.80 31.76
N HIS A 318 3.57 7.80 30.88
CA HIS A 318 2.59 7.81 29.79
C HIS A 318 1.69 6.55 29.73
N PRO A 319 1.01 6.16 30.83
CA PRO A 319 0.30 4.88 30.92
C PRO A 319 -0.84 4.71 29.90
N ARG A 320 -1.39 5.81 29.37
CA ARG A 320 -2.49 5.79 28.39
C ARG A 320 -2.03 5.77 26.92
N ARG A 321 -0.72 5.91 26.63
CA ARG A 321 -0.18 5.96 25.26
C ARG A 321 0.10 4.56 24.69
N TRP A 322 -0.89 3.68 24.69
CA TRP A 322 -0.72 2.28 24.29
C TRP A 322 -0.16 2.12 22.86
N ARG A 323 -0.52 3.00 21.92
CA ARG A 323 -0.04 2.96 20.51
C ARG A 323 1.47 3.15 20.36
N VAL A 324 2.10 3.86 21.30
CA VAL A 324 3.55 4.06 21.37
C VAL A 324 4.19 3.04 22.32
N THR A 325 3.47 2.67 23.38
CA THR A 325 3.94 1.67 24.37
C THR A 325 4.05 0.28 23.77
N ALA A 326 3.09 -0.15 22.96
CA ALA A 326 3.01 -1.52 22.46
C ALA A 326 4.25 -1.96 21.67
N PRO A 327 4.78 -1.18 20.70
CA PRO A 327 6.06 -1.50 20.07
C PRO A 327 7.23 -1.59 21.08
N LEU A 328 7.31 -0.67 22.05
CA LEU A 328 8.36 -0.66 23.06
C LEU A 328 8.37 -1.91 23.97
N LEU A 329 7.22 -2.56 24.16
CA LEU A 329 7.15 -3.81 24.93
C LEU A 329 8.01 -4.92 24.32
N LEU A 330 8.11 -4.99 22.98
CA LEU A 330 8.97 -5.96 22.32
C LEU A 330 10.45 -5.70 22.63
N GLY A 331 10.87 -4.43 22.61
CA GLY A 331 12.23 -4.03 23.00
C GLY A 331 12.51 -4.36 24.47
N LEU A 332 11.57 -4.07 25.38
CA LEU A 332 11.68 -4.45 26.79
C LEU A 332 11.79 -5.97 27.00
N ALA A 333 11.03 -6.75 26.25
CA ALA A 333 11.04 -8.20 26.32
C ALA A 333 12.41 -8.78 25.91
N ARG A 334 13.01 -8.26 24.83
CA ARG A 334 14.35 -8.64 24.36
C ARG A 334 15.47 -8.22 25.34
N ASN A 335 15.25 -7.18 26.13
CA ASN A 335 16.21 -6.65 27.08
C ASN A 335 15.93 -7.07 28.54
N GLY A 336 15.36 -8.26 28.74
CA GLY A 336 15.23 -8.91 30.05
C GLY A 336 14.20 -8.28 31.01
N ARG A 337 13.31 -7.40 30.54
CA ARG A 337 12.26 -6.77 31.36
C ARG A 337 10.93 -7.53 31.32
N SER A 338 10.99 -8.87 31.42
CA SER A 338 9.86 -9.78 31.23
C SER A 338 8.67 -9.48 32.16
N GLU A 339 8.91 -9.23 33.45
CA GLU A 339 7.83 -8.96 34.42
C GLU A 339 7.05 -7.69 34.07
N ARG A 340 7.75 -6.65 33.62
CA ARG A 340 7.12 -5.39 33.20
C ARG A 340 6.23 -5.60 31.97
N VAL A 341 6.69 -6.39 31.01
CA VAL A 341 5.92 -6.76 29.81
C VAL A 341 4.67 -7.55 30.21
N LEU A 342 4.83 -8.61 31.00
CA LEU A 342 3.73 -9.47 31.47
C LEU A 342 2.68 -8.68 32.26
N ASN A 343 3.11 -7.79 33.14
CA ASN A 343 2.21 -6.94 33.92
C ASN A 343 1.47 -5.92 33.03
N THR A 344 2.16 -5.32 32.05
CA THR A 344 1.54 -4.34 31.14
C THR A 344 0.50 -5.00 30.24
N VAL A 345 0.84 -6.11 29.59
CA VAL A 345 -0.08 -6.85 28.72
C VAL A 345 -1.24 -7.44 29.53
N GLY A 346 -0.96 -7.95 30.74
CA GLY A 346 -1.99 -8.44 31.66
C GLY A 346 -2.98 -7.36 32.10
N ARG A 347 -2.49 -6.13 32.34
CA ARG A 347 -3.33 -4.97 32.64
C ARG A 347 -4.24 -4.61 31.46
N TRP A 348 -3.72 -4.54 30.23
CA TRP A 348 -4.54 -4.24 29.05
C TRP A 348 -5.64 -5.27 28.79
N ARG A 349 -5.37 -6.54 29.12
CA ARG A 349 -6.40 -7.59 29.15
C ARG A 349 -7.47 -7.29 30.20
N ALA A 350 -7.07 -6.92 31.43
CA ALA A 350 -7.99 -6.64 32.53
C ALA A 350 -8.84 -5.38 32.31
N GLU A 351 -8.30 -4.36 31.64
CA GLU A 351 -9.00 -3.13 31.25
C GLU A 351 -10.03 -3.34 30.13
N ARG A 352 -10.18 -4.58 29.61
CA ARG A 352 -11.09 -4.92 28.50
C ARG A 352 -10.92 -4.01 27.30
N SER A 353 -9.67 -3.76 26.91
CA SER A 353 -9.31 -3.06 25.68
C SER A 353 -8.74 -4.08 24.67
N PRO A 354 -9.57 -4.72 23.82
CA PRO A 354 -9.11 -5.76 22.91
C PRO A 354 -8.00 -5.26 21.97
N VAL A 355 -8.11 -4.02 21.53
CA VAL A 355 -7.14 -3.38 20.63
C VAL A 355 -5.78 -3.20 21.30
N ALA A 356 -5.74 -2.65 22.53
CA ALA A 356 -4.47 -2.49 23.24
C ALA A 356 -3.89 -3.86 23.64
N TYR A 357 -4.76 -4.79 24.06
CA TYR A 357 -4.34 -6.15 24.40
C TYR A 357 -3.71 -6.86 23.19
N ALA A 358 -4.38 -6.86 22.03
CA ALA A 358 -3.85 -7.41 20.79
C ALA A 358 -2.50 -6.79 20.41
N ALA A 359 -2.38 -5.46 20.50
CA ALA A 359 -1.12 -4.76 20.20
C ALA A 359 0.04 -5.16 21.13
N GLY A 360 -0.24 -5.59 22.36
CA GLY A 360 0.78 -6.02 23.32
C GLY A 360 1.21 -7.49 23.19
N LEU A 361 0.41 -8.35 22.55
CA LEU A 361 0.69 -9.79 22.45
C LEU A 361 2.00 -10.15 21.73
N PRO A 362 2.41 -9.47 20.64
CA PRO A 362 3.69 -9.76 19.98
C PRO A 362 4.90 -9.70 20.92
N ALA A 363 4.86 -8.85 21.96
CA ALA A 363 5.93 -8.76 22.95
C ALA A 363 6.08 -10.00 23.84
N LEU A 364 5.12 -10.92 23.82
CA LEU A 364 5.21 -12.21 24.53
C LEU A 364 6.02 -13.25 23.77
N ALA A 365 6.19 -13.11 22.46
CA ALA A 365 6.92 -14.06 21.62
C ALA A 365 8.35 -14.40 22.12
N PRO A 366 9.20 -13.41 22.48
CA PRO A 366 10.55 -13.70 22.97
C PRO A 366 10.59 -14.21 24.42
N LEU A 367 9.48 -14.18 25.17
CA LEU A 367 9.47 -14.55 26.59
C LEU A 367 9.29 -16.04 26.80
N ASP A 368 10.31 -16.70 27.35
CA ASP A 368 10.24 -18.09 27.81
C ASP A 368 9.81 -18.13 29.29
N ARG A 369 8.50 -17.94 29.53
CA ARG A 369 7.90 -17.88 30.87
C ARG A 369 6.51 -18.53 30.86
N PRO A 370 6.15 -19.35 31.88
CA PRO A 370 4.83 -20.00 31.95
C PRO A 370 3.64 -19.02 31.90
N ARG A 371 3.81 -17.81 32.45
CA ARG A 371 2.79 -16.76 32.40
C ARG A 371 2.56 -16.25 30.97
N ALA A 372 3.61 -16.14 30.16
CA ALA A 372 3.48 -15.76 28.75
C ALA A 372 2.71 -16.83 27.96
N ASP A 373 3.00 -18.11 28.21
CA ASP A 373 2.29 -19.24 27.59
C ASP A 373 0.80 -19.23 27.93
N THR A 374 0.49 -19.03 29.21
CA THR A 374 -0.89 -18.96 29.69
C THR A 374 -1.65 -17.82 29.00
N MET A 375 -1.00 -16.66 28.83
CA MET A 375 -1.60 -15.51 28.16
C MET A 375 -1.82 -15.74 26.67
N LEU A 376 -0.85 -16.32 25.96
CA LEU A 376 -1.01 -16.65 24.53
C LEU A 376 -2.09 -17.72 24.31
N HIS A 377 -2.14 -18.75 25.16
CA HIS A 377 -3.17 -19.80 25.10
C HIS A 377 -4.58 -19.26 25.38
N ALA A 378 -4.71 -18.28 26.26
CA ALA A 378 -5.98 -17.58 26.48
C ALA A 378 -6.34 -16.70 25.27
N ALA A 379 -5.38 -15.96 24.71
CA ALA A 379 -5.59 -15.06 23.58
C ALA A 379 -5.99 -15.79 22.30
N LEU A 380 -5.42 -16.97 22.04
CA LEU A 380 -5.78 -17.82 20.89
C LEU A 380 -7.27 -18.18 20.82
N ARG A 381 -7.93 -18.28 21.98
CA ARG A 381 -9.35 -18.64 22.11
C ARG A 381 -10.25 -17.44 22.35
N HIS A 382 -9.72 -16.23 22.16
CA HIS A 382 -10.48 -15.00 22.37
C HIS A 382 -11.54 -14.81 21.26
N ASP A 383 -12.67 -14.22 21.64
CA ASP A 383 -13.81 -13.96 20.73
C ASP A 383 -13.54 -12.80 19.76
N ASP A 384 -12.66 -11.87 20.15
CA ASP A 384 -12.14 -10.83 19.26
C ASP A 384 -11.02 -11.39 18.36
N MET A 385 -11.26 -11.44 17.04
CA MET A 385 -10.33 -12.06 16.09
C MET A 385 -8.99 -11.33 16.02
N ARG A 386 -8.94 -10.03 16.33
CA ARG A 386 -7.69 -9.27 16.37
C ARG A 386 -6.77 -9.77 17.49
N VAL A 387 -7.35 -10.13 18.63
CA VAL A 387 -6.62 -10.70 19.77
C VAL A 387 -6.11 -12.11 19.42
N ALA A 388 -6.97 -12.94 18.83
CA ALA A 388 -6.59 -14.28 18.41
C ALA A 388 -5.50 -14.26 17.32
N ALA A 389 -5.63 -13.39 16.32
CA ALA A 389 -4.65 -13.23 15.24
C ALA A 389 -3.30 -12.73 15.76
N ALA A 390 -3.29 -11.76 16.68
CA ALA A 390 -2.06 -11.30 17.32
C ALA A 390 -1.39 -12.40 18.17
N ALA A 391 -2.17 -13.32 18.76
CA ALA A 391 -1.64 -14.50 19.44
C ALA A 391 -1.01 -15.50 18.46
N VAL A 392 -1.63 -15.75 17.31
CA VAL A 392 -1.05 -16.56 16.23
C VAL A 392 0.26 -15.95 15.74
N GLN A 393 0.30 -14.65 15.45
CA GLN A 393 1.53 -13.94 15.06
C GLN A 393 2.64 -14.11 16.11
N ALA A 394 2.32 -13.96 17.39
CA ALA A 394 3.28 -14.12 18.48
C ALA A 394 3.81 -15.56 18.60
N LEU A 395 2.97 -16.57 18.34
CA LEU A 395 3.37 -17.98 18.32
C LEU A 395 4.23 -18.30 17.10
N THR A 396 3.88 -17.81 15.91
CA THR A 396 4.70 -17.94 14.70
C THR A 396 6.09 -17.31 14.90
N ALA A 397 6.14 -16.08 15.42
CA ALA A 397 7.41 -15.41 15.70
C ALA A 397 8.25 -16.15 16.77
N ARG A 398 7.59 -16.82 17.72
CA ARG A 398 8.29 -17.66 18.69
C ARG A 398 8.82 -18.94 18.05
N TRP A 399 8.01 -19.62 17.22
CA TRP A 399 8.39 -20.83 16.50
C TRP A 399 9.67 -20.61 15.69
N GLU A 400 9.73 -19.54 14.90
CA GLU A 400 10.92 -19.17 14.11
C GLU A 400 12.22 -19.10 14.94
N ARG A 401 12.11 -18.73 16.22
CA ARG A 401 13.25 -18.62 17.15
C ARG A 401 13.58 -19.94 17.85
N THR A 402 12.58 -20.76 18.16
CA THR A 402 12.75 -21.94 19.03
C THR A 402 12.73 -23.27 18.28
N ARG A 403 12.36 -23.28 16.99
CA ARG A 403 12.28 -24.50 16.18
C ARG A 403 13.61 -25.28 16.19
N PRO A 404 13.56 -26.62 16.32
CA PRO A 404 12.37 -27.47 16.37
C PRO A 404 11.80 -27.74 17.78
N THR A 405 12.23 -27.02 18.82
CA THR A 405 11.80 -27.26 20.21
C THR A 405 10.29 -27.07 20.37
N ASN A 406 9.63 -27.97 21.11
CA ASN A 406 8.18 -27.94 21.35
C ASN A 406 7.33 -27.95 20.07
N ALA A 407 7.81 -28.61 19.00
CA ALA A 407 7.10 -28.70 17.73
C ALA A 407 5.66 -29.22 17.88
N GLU A 408 5.43 -30.32 18.61
CA GLU A 408 4.08 -30.89 18.79
C GLU A 408 3.11 -29.92 19.47
N ALA A 409 3.55 -29.26 20.55
CA ALA A 409 2.72 -28.29 21.26
C ALA A 409 2.42 -27.04 20.41
N THR A 410 3.41 -26.61 19.61
CA THR A 410 3.26 -25.47 18.69
C THR A 410 2.32 -25.82 17.55
N PHE A 411 2.52 -26.98 16.92
CA PHE A 411 1.65 -27.55 15.90
C PHE A 411 0.20 -27.61 16.40
N LYS A 412 -0.04 -28.22 17.56
CA LYS A 412 -1.40 -28.32 18.14
C LYS A 412 -2.08 -26.95 18.30
N ARG A 413 -1.33 -25.94 18.74
CA ARG A 413 -1.86 -24.58 18.94
C ARG A 413 -2.16 -23.87 17.61
N LEU A 414 -1.25 -23.96 16.64
CA LEU A 414 -1.42 -23.36 15.32
C LEU A 414 -2.54 -24.06 14.53
N SER A 415 -2.57 -25.39 14.54
CA SER A 415 -3.63 -26.19 13.94
C SER A 415 -4.99 -25.84 14.55
N ALA A 416 -5.10 -25.72 15.87
CA ALA A 416 -6.35 -25.29 16.52
C ALA A 416 -6.79 -23.89 16.09
N ALA A 417 -5.86 -22.96 15.83
CA ALA A 417 -6.19 -21.62 15.31
C ALA A 417 -6.67 -21.68 13.86
N VAL A 418 -5.99 -22.45 13.00
CA VAL A 418 -6.35 -22.65 11.58
C VAL A 418 -7.72 -23.31 11.44
N HIS A 419 -8.03 -24.32 12.25
CA HIS A 419 -9.35 -25.00 12.24
C HIS A 419 -10.54 -24.09 12.56
N ARG A 420 -10.31 -22.88 13.11
CA ARG A 420 -11.38 -21.91 13.32
C ARG A 420 -11.91 -21.33 12.01
N GLY A 421 -11.18 -21.51 10.90
CA GLY A 421 -11.60 -21.06 9.56
C GLY A 421 -11.60 -19.54 9.37
N ASP A 422 -11.09 -18.78 10.35
CA ASP A 422 -11.11 -17.32 10.29
C ASP A 422 -9.98 -16.79 9.39
N PRO A 423 -10.25 -15.89 8.42
CA PRO A 423 -9.25 -15.41 7.46
C PRO A 423 -7.99 -14.82 8.12
N ALA A 424 -8.14 -14.06 9.23
CA ALA A 424 -7.01 -13.46 9.92
C ALA A 424 -6.12 -14.52 10.59
N LEU A 425 -6.73 -15.58 11.13
CA LEU A 425 -6.00 -16.69 11.73
C LEU A 425 -5.32 -17.55 10.67
N LEU A 426 -5.98 -17.78 9.53
CA LEU A 426 -5.43 -18.53 8.40
C LEU A 426 -4.23 -17.81 7.79
N TYR A 427 -4.36 -16.50 7.55
CA TYR A 427 -3.30 -15.70 6.96
C TYR A 427 -1.97 -15.81 7.72
N HIS A 428 -2.02 -15.81 9.05
CA HIS A 428 -0.80 -15.97 9.88
C HIS A 428 -0.45 -17.42 10.22
N GLY A 429 -1.45 -18.28 10.42
CA GLY A 429 -1.29 -19.65 10.90
C GLY A 429 -0.86 -20.61 9.79
N ALA A 430 -1.41 -20.47 8.59
CA ALA A 430 -1.09 -21.36 7.46
C ALA A 430 0.38 -21.25 7.05
N SER A 431 0.92 -20.03 6.99
CA SER A 431 2.33 -19.81 6.69
C SER A 431 3.26 -20.46 7.73
N ALA A 432 2.89 -20.47 9.01
CA ALA A 432 3.67 -21.12 10.05
C ALA A 432 3.59 -22.65 9.95
N LEU A 433 2.42 -23.19 9.61
CA LEU A 433 2.23 -24.63 9.39
C LEU A 433 2.94 -25.17 8.14
N ALA A 434 3.44 -24.29 7.26
CA ALA A 434 4.22 -24.68 6.08
C ALA A 434 5.64 -25.19 6.43
N ASP A 435 6.09 -25.03 7.67
CA ASP A 435 7.39 -25.53 8.13
C ASP A 435 7.47 -27.07 8.04
N SER A 436 8.58 -27.58 7.48
CA SER A 436 8.78 -29.01 7.28
C SER A 436 8.80 -29.83 8.58
N ALA A 437 9.07 -29.20 9.72
CA ALA A 437 8.96 -29.83 11.04
C ALA A 437 7.53 -30.30 11.37
N PHE A 438 6.51 -29.73 10.72
CA PHE A 438 5.11 -30.11 10.91
C PHE A 438 4.58 -31.07 9.86
N ALA A 439 5.38 -31.40 8.83
CA ALA A 439 4.95 -32.25 7.72
C ALA A 439 4.51 -33.65 8.22
N SER A 440 5.34 -34.30 9.05
CA SER A 440 5.03 -35.61 9.65
C SER A 440 3.93 -35.56 10.72
N MET A 441 3.50 -34.36 11.14
CA MET A 441 2.44 -34.15 12.12
C MET A 441 1.06 -33.97 11.49
N GLY A 442 0.96 -34.01 10.14
CA GLY A 442 -0.30 -33.85 9.42
C GLY A 442 -0.67 -32.40 9.13
N ALA A 443 0.32 -31.50 8.95
CA ALA A 443 0.06 -30.12 8.57
C ALA A 443 -0.67 -30.00 7.22
N ALA A 444 -0.27 -30.77 6.22
CA ALA A 444 -0.92 -30.77 4.91
C ALA A 444 -2.39 -31.22 5.00
N ASP A 445 -2.68 -32.25 5.80
CA ASP A 445 -4.05 -32.74 5.99
C ASP A 445 -4.92 -31.72 6.73
N THR A 446 -4.35 -31.06 7.76
CA THR A 446 -5.02 -29.97 8.50
C THR A 446 -5.38 -28.81 7.58
N LEU A 447 -4.42 -28.36 6.76
CA LEU A 447 -4.59 -27.26 5.83
C LEU A 447 -5.60 -27.62 4.73
N ALA A 448 -5.51 -28.82 4.14
CA ALA A 448 -6.43 -29.29 3.12
C ALA A 448 -7.86 -29.45 3.65
N ALA A 449 -8.03 -29.97 4.88
CA ALA A 449 -9.34 -30.06 5.51
C ALA A 449 -9.96 -28.69 5.74
N THR A 450 -9.15 -27.72 6.20
CA THR A 450 -9.59 -26.35 6.41
C THR A 450 -9.94 -25.65 5.10
N TYR A 451 -9.12 -25.81 4.06
CA TYR A 451 -9.40 -25.23 2.74
C TYR A 451 -10.79 -25.59 2.20
N ARG A 452 -11.22 -26.84 2.39
CA ARG A 452 -12.52 -27.34 1.93
C ARG A 452 -13.72 -26.68 2.63
N THR A 453 -13.53 -25.97 3.75
CA THR A 453 -14.59 -25.24 4.44
C THR A 453 -14.67 -23.78 4.04
N LEU A 454 -13.73 -23.29 3.23
CA LEU A 454 -13.62 -21.87 2.87
C LEU A 454 -14.37 -21.54 1.59
N ALA A 455 -14.87 -20.32 1.50
CA ALA A 455 -15.55 -19.83 0.30
C ALA A 455 -15.16 -18.38 -0.02
N THR A 456 -14.96 -18.08 -1.31
CA THR A 456 -14.89 -16.70 -1.77
C THR A 456 -16.27 -16.04 -1.77
N PRO A 457 -16.37 -14.73 -1.51
CA PRO A 457 -15.25 -13.79 -1.41
C PRO A 457 -14.59 -13.69 -0.03
N ASP A 458 -15.32 -14.03 1.03
CA ASP A 458 -14.94 -13.70 2.42
C ASP A 458 -13.62 -14.36 2.86
N ASP A 459 -13.32 -15.55 2.35
CA ASP A 459 -12.14 -16.31 2.79
C ASP A 459 -10.93 -16.22 1.83
N LEU A 460 -10.94 -15.34 0.83
CA LEU A 460 -9.94 -15.32 -0.24
C LEU A 460 -8.48 -15.29 0.26
N GLU A 461 -8.18 -14.41 1.22
CA GLU A 461 -6.82 -14.29 1.77
C GLU A 461 -6.41 -15.54 2.56
N GLY A 462 -7.35 -16.16 3.28
CA GLY A 462 -7.14 -17.43 3.96
C GLY A 462 -6.90 -18.58 2.98
N MET A 463 -7.70 -18.64 1.91
CA MET A 463 -7.55 -19.65 0.85
C MET A 463 -6.19 -19.57 0.17
N THR A 464 -5.74 -18.36 -0.23
CA THR A 464 -4.44 -18.20 -0.90
C THR A 464 -3.27 -18.51 0.03
N ALA A 465 -3.34 -18.14 1.32
CA ALA A 465 -2.34 -18.49 2.32
C ALA A 465 -2.24 -20.01 2.53
N VAL A 466 -3.39 -20.70 2.61
CA VAL A 466 -3.45 -22.16 2.73
C VAL A 466 -2.84 -22.85 1.50
N LEU A 467 -3.20 -22.44 0.29
CA LEU A 467 -2.67 -23.01 -0.94
C LEU A 467 -1.14 -22.81 -1.07
N GLY A 468 -0.63 -21.62 -0.71
CA GLY A 468 0.81 -21.38 -0.67
C GLY A 468 1.55 -22.27 0.33
N ALA A 469 0.95 -22.49 1.52
CA ALA A 469 1.50 -23.39 2.53
C ALA A 469 1.51 -24.85 2.06
N LEU A 470 0.43 -25.31 1.41
CA LEU A 470 0.35 -26.65 0.81
C LEU A 470 1.42 -26.84 -0.28
N GLY A 471 1.66 -25.83 -1.12
CA GLY A 471 2.72 -25.89 -2.12
C GLY A 471 4.12 -26.04 -1.53
N THR A 472 4.36 -25.45 -0.36
CA THR A 472 5.64 -25.56 0.36
C THR A 472 5.80 -26.93 1.02
N LEU A 473 4.73 -27.49 1.58
CA LEU A 473 4.75 -28.81 2.23
C LEU A 473 4.87 -29.97 1.24
N GLY A 474 4.22 -29.84 0.08
CA GLY A 474 4.13 -30.91 -0.92
C GLY A 474 3.41 -32.16 -0.42
N GLY A 475 3.59 -33.27 -1.13
CA GLY A 475 2.97 -34.56 -0.81
C GLY A 475 1.56 -34.74 -1.40
N SER A 476 1.05 -35.96 -1.33
CA SER A 476 -0.17 -36.38 -2.05
C SER A 476 -1.42 -35.58 -1.69
N THR A 477 -1.67 -35.32 -0.40
CA THR A 477 -2.82 -34.53 0.05
C THR A 477 -2.74 -33.09 -0.45
N ALA A 478 -1.55 -32.47 -0.37
CA ALA A 478 -1.33 -31.10 -0.81
C ALA A 478 -1.53 -30.98 -2.32
N GLU A 479 -0.87 -31.84 -3.09
CA GLU A 479 -1.00 -31.82 -4.55
C GLU A 479 -2.43 -32.07 -5.02
N THR A 480 -3.18 -32.97 -4.36
CA THR A 480 -4.59 -33.22 -4.69
C THR A 480 -5.42 -31.95 -4.50
N THR A 481 -5.28 -31.31 -3.33
CA THR A 481 -6.00 -30.07 -3.01
C THR A 481 -5.64 -28.92 -3.97
N LEU A 482 -4.35 -28.81 -4.32
CA LEU A 482 -3.87 -27.81 -5.27
C LEU A 482 -4.44 -28.05 -6.68
N ARG A 483 -4.49 -29.32 -7.15
CA ARG A 483 -5.10 -29.67 -8.43
C ARG A 483 -6.59 -29.34 -8.46
N ASP A 484 -7.33 -29.66 -7.40
CA ASP A 484 -8.75 -29.33 -7.28
C ASP A 484 -8.97 -27.80 -7.32
N ALA A 485 -8.11 -27.04 -6.65
CA ALA A 485 -8.18 -25.58 -6.60
C ALA A 485 -7.88 -24.88 -7.94
N LEU A 486 -7.25 -25.57 -8.92
CA LEU A 486 -7.10 -25.06 -10.29
C LEU A 486 -8.45 -24.88 -11.01
N ASP A 487 -9.52 -25.53 -10.54
CA ASP A 487 -10.84 -25.40 -11.13
C ASP A 487 -11.65 -24.22 -10.55
N HIS A 488 -11.19 -23.60 -9.46
CA HIS A 488 -11.91 -22.57 -8.71
C HIS A 488 -12.38 -21.39 -9.61
N PRO A 489 -13.59 -20.83 -9.41
CA PRO A 489 -14.13 -19.77 -10.28
C PRO A 489 -13.32 -18.47 -10.23
N HIS A 490 -12.73 -18.12 -9.09
CA HIS A 490 -11.88 -16.92 -8.96
C HIS A 490 -10.43 -17.16 -9.38
N HIS A 491 -9.87 -16.29 -10.23
CA HIS A 491 -8.51 -16.48 -10.78
C HIS A 491 -7.42 -16.40 -9.71
N THR A 492 -7.58 -15.56 -8.67
CA THR A 492 -6.58 -15.44 -7.59
C THR A 492 -6.35 -16.76 -6.86
N VAL A 493 -7.42 -17.54 -6.61
CA VAL A 493 -7.33 -18.88 -6.01
C VAL A 493 -6.64 -19.85 -6.98
N ARG A 494 -7.02 -19.85 -8.26
CA ARG A 494 -6.37 -20.70 -9.28
C ARG A 494 -4.89 -20.38 -9.43
N ASN A 495 -4.50 -19.10 -9.41
CA ASN A 495 -3.12 -18.66 -9.53
C ASN A 495 -2.29 -19.09 -8.31
N ALA A 496 -2.84 -18.96 -7.10
CA ALA A 496 -2.19 -19.46 -5.88
C ALA A 496 -2.02 -20.99 -5.93
N ALA A 497 -3.03 -21.71 -6.41
CA ALA A 497 -2.98 -23.16 -6.61
C ALA A 497 -1.93 -23.57 -7.65
N ALA A 498 -1.87 -22.88 -8.79
CA ALA A 498 -0.88 -23.13 -9.84
C ALA A 498 0.55 -22.87 -9.33
N GLN A 499 0.77 -21.76 -8.63
CA GLN A 499 2.07 -21.47 -8.00
C GLN A 499 2.45 -22.53 -6.96
N GLY A 500 1.50 -22.92 -6.10
CA GLY A 500 1.73 -23.97 -5.10
C GLY A 500 2.06 -25.32 -5.73
N LEU A 501 1.33 -25.72 -6.78
CA LEU A 501 1.60 -26.97 -7.49
C LEU A 501 2.93 -26.94 -8.24
N SER A 502 3.29 -25.78 -8.80
CA SER A 502 4.60 -25.59 -9.41
C SER A 502 5.73 -25.77 -8.42
N ALA A 503 5.61 -25.21 -7.22
CA ALA A 503 6.59 -25.39 -6.17
C ALA A 503 6.67 -26.85 -5.70
N ALA A 504 5.52 -27.51 -5.51
CA ALA A 504 5.46 -28.89 -4.99
C ALA A 504 6.01 -29.94 -5.98
N THR A 505 5.90 -29.69 -7.29
CA THR A 505 6.24 -30.65 -8.35
C THR A 505 7.52 -30.30 -9.12
N ASP A 506 8.13 -29.16 -8.83
CA ASP A 506 9.25 -28.59 -9.59
C ASP A 506 8.95 -28.51 -11.11
N SER A 507 7.71 -28.12 -11.45
CA SER A 507 7.24 -28.02 -12.83
C SER A 507 6.39 -26.77 -13.05
N THR A 508 6.40 -26.19 -14.26
CA THR A 508 5.58 -25.00 -14.54
C THR A 508 4.12 -25.38 -14.76
N VAL A 509 3.24 -24.87 -13.91
CA VAL A 509 1.79 -25.03 -13.96
C VAL A 509 1.17 -23.66 -14.16
N THR A 510 0.26 -23.54 -15.12
CA THR A 510 -0.45 -22.29 -15.39
C THR A 510 -1.95 -22.48 -15.15
N ALA A 511 -2.58 -21.49 -14.54
CA ALA A 511 -4.01 -21.48 -14.33
C ALA A 511 -4.74 -21.15 -15.64
N ALA A 512 -5.77 -21.92 -15.98
CA ALA A 512 -6.63 -21.60 -17.12
C ALA A 512 -7.43 -20.31 -16.87
N ALA A 513 -7.65 -19.54 -17.94
CA ALA A 513 -8.58 -18.43 -17.93
C ALA A 513 -10.02 -18.95 -17.84
N LYS A 514 -10.81 -18.39 -16.93
CA LYS A 514 -12.24 -18.70 -16.75
C LYS A 514 -13.01 -17.42 -16.48
N PRO A 515 -14.29 -17.35 -16.86
CA PRO A 515 -15.18 -16.27 -16.46
C PRO A 515 -15.18 -16.11 -14.94
N LEU A 516 -15.11 -14.86 -14.47
CA LEU A 516 -15.17 -14.57 -13.04
C LEU A 516 -16.62 -14.58 -12.53
N PRO A 517 -16.84 -14.84 -11.23
CA PRO A 517 -18.15 -14.71 -10.61
C PRO A 517 -18.77 -13.33 -10.87
N GLY A 518 -20.11 -13.25 -10.91
CA GLY A 518 -20.81 -11.99 -11.12
C GLY A 518 -20.41 -10.90 -10.13
N THR A 519 -20.52 -9.65 -10.57
CA THR A 519 -20.25 -8.43 -9.79
C THR A 519 -21.45 -7.49 -9.97
N PRO A 520 -21.75 -6.57 -9.03
CA PRO A 520 -22.88 -5.68 -9.18
C PRO A 520 -22.81 -4.87 -10.48
N SER A 521 -23.94 -4.82 -11.20
CA SER A 521 -24.07 -4.00 -12.40
C SER A 521 -24.02 -2.51 -12.06
N ILE A 522 -23.55 -1.72 -13.02
CA ILE A 522 -23.57 -0.27 -12.91
C ILE A 522 -25.00 0.25 -13.16
N ASP A 523 -25.48 1.10 -12.26
CA ASP A 523 -26.70 1.87 -12.35
C ASP A 523 -26.35 3.27 -12.85
N TRP A 524 -26.53 3.46 -14.17
CA TRP A 524 -26.15 4.71 -14.83
C TRP A 524 -27.03 5.88 -14.42
N ASP A 525 -28.31 5.65 -14.12
CA ASP A 525 -29.23 6.70 -13.67
C ASP A 525 -28.81 7.22 -12.30
N ALA A 526 -28.44 6.30 -11.39
CA ALA A 526 -27.92 6.67 -10.07
C ALA A 526 -26.57 7.42 -10.17
N LEU A 527 -25.66 6.98 -11.04
CA LEU A 527 -24.39 7.68 -11.25
C LEU A 527 -24.60 9.06 -11.90
N GLN A 528 -25.52 9.19 -12.84
CA GLN A 528 -25.87 10.47 -13.44
C GLN A 528 -26.42 11.45 -12.40
N ALA A 529 -27.26 10.97 -11.46
CA ALA A 529 -27.80 11.78 -10.37
C ALA A 529 -26.73 12.21 -9.35
N LEU A 530 -25.62 11.46 -9.24
CA LEU A 530 -24.48 11.83 -8.40
C LEU A 530 -23.55 12.86 -9.06
N GLY A 531 -23.49 12.87 -10.40
CA GLY A 531 -22.61 13.72 -11.20
C GLY A 531 -21.21 13.15 -11.42
N PRO A 532 -20.33 13.88 -12.13
CA PRO A 532 -18.97 13.44 -12.46
C PRO A 532 -18.07 13.36 -11.21
N HIS A 533 -18.28 14.24 -10.22
CA HIS A 533 -17.38 14.40 -9.07
C HIS A 533 -18.09 14.48 -7.69
N PRO A 534 -18.96 13.51 -7.34
CA PRO A 534 -19.65 13.53 -6.06
C PRO A 534 -18.66 13.55 -4.89
N ARG A 535 -19.05 14.19 -3.79
CA ARG A 535 -18.22 14.34 -2.60
C ARG A 535 -18.61 13.31 -1.55
N LEU A 536 -17.66 12.43 -1.18
CA LEU A 536 -17.75 11.60 0.01
C LEU A 536 -17.23 12.39 1.21
N VAL A 537 -18.08 12.61 2.21
CA VAL A 537 -17.71 13.28 3.45
C VAL A 537 -17.66 12.26 4.59
N LEU A 538 -16.49 12.13 5.19
CA LEU A 538 -16.23 11.25 6.33
C LEU A 538 -16.09 12.12 7.59
N GLU A 539 -17.05 12.02 8.49
CA GLU A 539 -16.87 12.53 9.85
C GLU A 539 -16.05 11.52 10.63
N THR A 540 -14.86 11.89 11.07
CA THR A 540 -14.02 11.01 11.90
C THR A 540 -13.91 11.55 13.30
N ASN A 541 -13.49 10.70 14.25
CA ASN A 541 -13.19 11.14 15.61
C ASN A 541 -11.97 12.10 15.70
N ARG A 542 -11.39 12.52 14.57
CA ARG A 542 -10.27 13.46 14.43
C ARG A 542 -10.60 14.71 13.62
N GLY A 543 -11.84 14.83 13.15
CA GLY A 543 -12.29 15.89 12.25
C GLY A 543 -12.84 15.33 10.94
N THR A 544 -13.33 16.22 10.10
CA THR A 544 -13.97 15.91 8.83
C THR A 544 -12.93 15.72 7.73
N VAL A 545 -13.18 14.79 6.81
CA VAL A 545 -12.41 14.62 5.57
C VAL A 545 -13.40 14.63 4.40
N THR A 546 -13.18 15.52 3.43
CA THR A 546 -13.95 15.57 2.18
C THR A 546 -13.12 15.00 1.05
N ILE A 547 -13.73 14.10 0.27
CA ILE A 547 -13.11 13.45 -0.88
C ILE A 547 -13.99 13.69 -2.11
N ALA A 548 -13.43 14.27 -3.18
CA ALA A 548 -14.07 14.28 -4.49
C ALA A 548 -13.80 12.94 -5.20
N LEU A 549 -14.85 12.23 -5.56
CA LEU A 549 -14.79 10.96 -6.30
C LEU A 549 -14.75 11.22 -7.82
N ASP A 550 -14.56 10.18 -8.61
CA ASP A 550 -14.51 10.26 -10.08
C ASP A 550 -15.36 9.14 -10.69
N THR A 551 -16.62 9.47 -10.99
CA THR A 551 -17.59 8.50 -11.54
C THR A 551 -17.26 8.10 -12.97
N GLU A 552 -16.50 8.91 -13.71
CA GLU A 552 -16.15 8.59 -15.08
C GLU A 552 -14.95 7.67 -15.22
N GLN A 553 -13.96 7.76 -14.32
CA GLN A 553 -12.80 6.88 -14.35
C GLN A 553 -13.01 5.58 -13.57
N ALA A 554 -13.82 5.60 -12.51
CA ALA A 554 -14.11 4.43 -11.69
C ALA A 554 -15.62 4.33 -11.34
N PRO A 555 -16.52 4.18 -12.33
CA PRO A 555 -17.97 4.15 -12.12
C PRO A 555 -18.42 3.03 -11.17
N GLN A 556 -17.90 1.81 -11.33
CA GLN A 556 -18.34 0.68 -10.51
C GLN A 556 -17.92 0.88 -9.04
N THR A 557 -16.70 1.34 -8.84
CA THR A 557 -16.16 1.64 -7.51
C THR A 557 -16.90 2.80 -6.85
N THR A 558 -17.10 3.90 -7.57
CA THR A 558 -17.77 5.10 -7.03
C THR A 558 -19.21 4.79 -6.63
N GLN A 559 -19.95 4.04 -7.46
CA GLN A 559 -21.29 3.56 -7.11
C GLN A 559 -21.28 2.73 -5.82
N ALA A 560 -20.35 1.78 -5.69
CA ALA A 560 -20.30 0.91 -4.51
C ALA A 560 -20.00 1.70 -3.24
N ILE A 561 -19.00 2.57 -3.26
CA ILE A 561 -18.58 3.38 -2.10
C ILE A 561 -19.68 4.36 -1.69
N THR A 562 -20.31 5.03 -2.66
CA THR A 562 -21.40 5.98 -2.37
C THR A 562 -22.61 5.28 -1.79
N ARG A 563 -22.99 4.13 -2.34
CA ARG A 563 -24.05 3.28 -1.78
C ARG A 563 -23.75 2.85 -0.35
N PHE A 564 -22.55 2.35 -0.06
CA PHE A 564 -22.18 1.92 1.29
C PHE A 564 -22.22 3.07 2.31
N ALA A 565 -21.84 4.29 1.89
CA ALA A 565 -21.97 5.48 2.72
C ALA A 565 -23.44 5.86 2.95
N GLN A 566 -24.28 5.88 1.90
CA GLN A 566 -25.71 6.18 2.02
C GLN A 566 -26.48 5.17 2.87
N GLU A 567 -26.07 3.90 2.85
CA GLU A 567 -26.61 2.82 3.70
C GLU A 567 -26.09 2.87 5.15
N GLY A 568 -25.23 3.84 5.51
CA GLY A 568 -24.65 3.98 6.86
C GLY A 568 -23.66 2.86 7.22
N ARG A 569 -23.15 2.09 6.24
CA ARG A 569 -22.29 0.93 6.51
C ARG A 569 -20.92 1.32 7.06
N TYR A 570 -20.45 2.53 6.75
CA TYR A 570 -19.17 3.03 7.27
C TYR A 570 -19.24 3.59 8.69
N ASP A 571 -20.43 3.67 9.29
CA ASP A 571 -20.60 4.24 10.62
C ASP A 571 -19.95 3.37 11.70
N GLY A 572 -19.05 3.99 12.48
CA GLY A 572 -18.25 3.31 13.49
C GLY A 572 -17.13 2.43 12.95
N VAL A 573 -16.84 2.46 11.65
CA VAL A 573 -15.79 1.62 11.03
C VAL A 573 -14.41 2.18 11.35
N PRO A 574 -13.47 1.34 11.86
CA PRO A 574 -12.14 1.78 12.19
C PRO A 574 -11.23 1.86 10.96
N PHE A 575 -10.26 2.78 11.01
CA PHE A 575 -9.03 2.70 10.23
C PHE A 575 -8.11 1.65 10.86
N HIS A 576 -8.30 0.39 10.50
CA HIS A 576 -7.60 -0.75 11.11
C HIS A 576 -6.09 -0.73 10.82
N ARG A 577 -5.66 -0.12 9.70
CA ARG A 577 -4.25 -0.07 9.29
C ARG A 577 -3.82 1.36 8.95
N VAL A 578 -2.76 1.83 9.61
CA VAL A 578 -2.10 3.11 9.34
C VAL A 578 -0.61 2.88 9.24
N VAL A 579 -0.03 3.17 8.08
CA VAL A 579 1.41 3.04 7.81
C VAL A 579 1.99 4.44 7.59
N PRO A 580 2.82 4.95 8.52
CA PRO A 580 3.40 6.28 8.43
C PRO A 580 4.12 6.51 7.09
N ASN A 581 3.85 7.66 6.47
CA ASN A 581 4.38 8.07 5.16
C ASN A 581 4.00 7.13 3.99
N PHE A 582 2.97 6.29 4.15
CA PHE A 582 2.45 5.41 3.10
C PHE A 582 0.94 5.64 2.91
N VAL A 583 0.09 4.95 3.67
CA VAL A 583 -1.37 5.02 3.56
C VAL A 583 -2.07 4.85 4.91
N VAL A 584 -3.30 5.38 5.01
CA VAL A 584 -4.30 5.03 6.03
C VAL A 584 -5.43 4.25 5.38
N GLN A 585 -5.79 3.10 5.93
CA GLN A 585 -6.72 2.14 5.35
C GLN A 585 -7.88 1.85 6.31
N GLY A 586 -9.09 1.82 5.75
CA GLY A 586 -10.36 1.58 6.44
C GLY A 586 -11.39 0.96 5.50
N GLY A 587 -12.67 1.04 5.86
CA GLY A 587 -13.78 0.58 5.02
C GLY A 587 -14.14 -0.91 5.16
N ASP A 588 -13.50 -1.65 6.07
CA ASP A 588 -13.96 -2.97 6.48
C ASP A 588 -15.13 -2.82 7.46
N PHE A 589 -16.35 -2.73 6.93
CA PHE A 589 -17.55 -2.64 7.77
C PHE A 589 -18.03 -3.99 8.31
N ALA A 590 -17.62 -5.10 7.69
CA ALA A 590 -18.17 -6.42 8.00
C ALA A 590 -17.49 -7.02 9.23
N ARG A 591 -16.16 -6.91 9.30
CA ARG A 591 -15.35 -7.50 10.37
C ARG A 591 -14.61 -6.46 11.20
N ARG A 592 -14.32 -5.29 10.63
CA ARG A 592 -13.63 -4.16 11.29
C ARG A 592 -12.22 -4.51 11.79
N ASP A 593 -11.60 -5.52 11.19
CA ASP A 593 -10.28 -6.03 11.53
C ASP A 593 -9.31 -6.05 10.34
N GLY A 594 -9.79 -5.75 9.14
CA GLY A 594 -9.02 -5.70 7.90
C GLY A 594 -9.27 -6.88 6.96
N PHE A 595 -10.04 -7.88 7.37
CA PHE A 595 -10.29 -9.10 6.60
C PHE A 595 -11.73 -9.19 6.06
N GLY A 596 -12.57 -8.17 6.25
CA GLY A 596 -13.96 -8.17 5.80
C GLY A 596 -14.21 -7.41 4.49
N GLY A 597 -15.41 -7.62 3.93
CA GLY A 597 -15.84 -7.02 2.68
C GLY A 597 -17.36 -6.99 2.51
N PRO A 598 -17.86 -6.67 1.31
CA PRO A 598 -19.29 -6.49 1.04
C PRO A 598 -20.04 -7.79 0.71
N GLY A 599 -19.37 -8.94 0.68
CA GLY A 599 -19.94 -10.22 0.22
C GLY A 599 -19.87 -10.44 -1.29
N PHE A 600 -19.13 -9.60 -2.03
CA PHE A 600 -18.81 -9.77 -3.46
C PHE A 600 -17.47 -9.09 -3.78
N PHE A 601 -16.92 -9.39 -4.97
CA PHE A 601 -15.77 -8.67 -5.51
C PHE A 601 -16.22 -7.59 -6.50
N LEU A 602 -15.59 -6.41 -6.40
CA LEU A 602 -15.56 -5.41 -7.45
C LEU A 602 -14.44 -5.73 -8.43
N ARG A 603 -14.58 -5.21 -9.65
CA ARG A 603 -13.55 -5.33 -10.68
C ARG A 603 -12.54 -4.21 -10.53
N THR A 604 -11.25 -4.51 -10.74
CA THR A 604 -10.24 -3.46 -10.80
C THR A 604 -10.54 -2.53 -11.98
N GLU A 605 -10.77 -1.26 -11.70
CA GLU A 605 -10.83 -0.19 -12.69
C GLU A 605 -9.46 0.51 -12.71
N ALA A 606 -8.68 0.30 -13.77
CA ALA A 606 -7.41 1.00 -13.95
C ALA A 606 -7.68 2.45 -14.36
N THR A 607 -7.23 3.40 -13.55
CA THR A 607 -7.51 4.84 -13.74
C THR A 607 -6.26 5.65 -14.00
N ARG A 608 -6.44 6.83 -14.60
CA ARG A 608 -5.34 7.76 -14.87
C ARG A 608 -5.00 8.65 -13.68
N ILE A 609 -5.88 8.76 -12.68
CA ILE A 609 -5.74 9.53 -11.42
C ILE A 609 -4.35 9.35 -10.77
N GLY A 610 -3.91 8.09 -10.60
CA GLY A 610 -2.65 7.75 -9.95
C GLY A 610 -2.61 8.04 -8.44
N HIS A 611 -1.71 7.39 -7.73
CA HIS A 611 -1.57 7.46 -6.28
C HIS A 611 -0.57 8.55 -5.90
N ARG A 612 -1.11 9.72 -5.57
CA ARG A 612 -0.41 10.87 -5.02
C ARG A 612 -0.92 11.13 -3.60
N ARG A 613 -0.33 12.10 -2.91
CA ARG A 613 -0.81 12.50 -1.58
C ARG A 613 -2.28 12.90 -1.68
N GLY A 614 -3.12 12.33 -0.81
CA GLY A 614 -4.57 12.55 -0.79
C GLY A 614 -5.38 11.70 -1.77
N THR A 615 -4.76 10.93 -2.67
CA THR A 615 -5.50 9.97 -3.51
C THR A 615 -6.17 8.92 -2.63
N ILE A 616 -7.46 8.66 -2.89
CA ILE A 616 -8.16 7.49 -2.37
C ILE A 616 -8.08 6.34 -3.39
N GLY A 617 -7.72 5.14 -2.90
CA GLY A 617 -7.64 3.92 -3.70
C GLY A 617 -8.30 2.74 -3.01
N MET A 618 -8.78 1.77 -3.79
CA MET A 618 -9.36 0.54 -3.27
C MET A 618 -8.28 -0.38 -2.71
N ALA A 619 -8.50 -0.95 -1.53
CA ALA A 619 -7.66 -2.04 -1.05
C ALA A 619 -8.09 -3.35 -1.73
N SER A 620 -7.11 -4.19 -2.06
CA SER A 620 -7.33 -5.49 -2.71
C SER A 620 -6.24 -6.48 -2.33
N ALA A 621 -6.55 -7.78 -2.47
CA ALA A 621 -5.61 -8.88 -2.37
C ALA A 621 -5.01 -9.28 -3.75
N GLY A 622 -5.15 -8.39 -4.74
CA GLY A 622 -4.82 -8.63 -6.15
C GLY A 622 -5.89 -8.07 -7.08
N THR A 623 -5.63 -8.13 -8.39
CA THR A 623 -6.60 -7.70 -9.41
C THR A 623 -7.94 -8.43 -9.23
N ASP A 624 -9.05 -7.72 -9.38
CA ASP A 624 -10.43 -8.19 -9.30
C ASP A 624 -10.83 -8.74 -7.93
N THR A 625 -10.23 -8.22 -6.86
CA THR A 625 -10.52 -8.62 -5.46
C THR A 625 -10.90 -7.44 -4.57
N GLU A 626 -11.11 -6.26 -5.16
CA GLU A 626 -11.61 -5.08 -4.47
C GLU A 626 -12.98 -5.34 -3.82
N GLY A 627 -13.27 -4.62 -2.74
CA GLY A 627 -14.51 -4.78 -1.99
C GLY A 627 -15.01 -3.46 -1.42
N SER A 628 -15.10 -3.36 -0.09
CA SER A 628 -15.55 -2.14 0.61
C SER A 628 -14.40 -1.32 1.20
N GLN A 629 -13.22 -1.91 1.25
CA GLN A 629 -12.05 -1.33 1.88
C GLN A 629 -11.34 -0.35 0.95
N PHE A 630 -10.92 0.78 1.50
CA PHE A 630 -10.19 1.81 0.79
C PHE A 630 -9.02 2.32 1.63
N PHE A 631 -8.11 3.03 0.98
CA PHE A 631 -7.01 3.72 1.63
C PHE A 631 -6.82 5.12 1.08
N VAL A 632 -6.28 6.03 1.91
CA VAL A 632 -5.86 7.39 1.53
C VAL A 632 -4.35 7.50 1.66
N SER A 633 -3.69 8.00 0.62
CA SER A 633 -2.22 8.08 0.56
C SER A 633 -1.65 9.30 1.31
N HIS A 634 -0.70 9.09 2.22
CA HIS A 634 0.01 10.19 2.92
C HIS A 634 1.05 10.90 2.03
N SER A 635 1.60 10.18 1.06
CA SER A 635 2.65 10.63 0.14
C SER A 635 2.48 9.95 -1.23
N MET A 636 3.36 10.24 -2.19
CA MET A 636 3.28 9.65 -3.53
C MET A 636 3.55 8.14 -3.48
N GLN A 637 2.69 7.33 -4.12
CA GLN A 637 2.80 5.87 -4.18
C GLN A 637 2.74 5.34 -5.63
N PRO A 638 3.65 5.78 -6.51
CA PRO A 638 3.57 5.47 -7.94
C PRO A 638 3.67 3.97 -8.27
N HIS A 639 4.19 3.16 -7.34
CA HIS A 639 4.22 1.70 -7.47
C HIS A 639 2.83 1.04 -7.31
N LEU A 640 1.81 1.78 -6.86
CA LEU A 640 0.42 1.34 -6.82
C LEU A 640 -0.34 1.72 -8.10
N ASP A 641 0.18 2.65 -8.91
CA ASP A 641 -0.47 3.16 -10.12
C ASP A 641 -0.85 2.01 -11.07
N GLY A 642 -2.13 1.95 -11.43
CA GLY A 642 -2.71 0.97 -12.34
C GLY A 642 -2.85 -0.46 -11.80
N SER A 643 -2.30 -0.74 -10.61
CA SER A 643 -2.48 -2.02 -9.88
C SER A 643 -3.60 -1.97 -8.85
N TYR A 644 -3.98 -0.77 -8.41
CA TYR A 644 -5.11 -0.50 -7.54
C TYR A 644 -5.99 0.57 -8.19
N THR A 645 -7.30 0.44 -8.03
CA THR A 645 -8.25 1.45 -8.49
C THR A 645 -8.13 2.71 -7.63
N ALA A 646 -7.55 3.77 -8.19
CA ALA A 646 -7.68 5.11 -7.64
C ALA A 646 -8.99 5.72 -8.14
N PHE A 647 -9.83 6.24 -7.24
CA PHE A 647 -11.21 6.64 -7.58
C PHE A 647 -11.60 8.02 -7.02
N GLY A 648 -10.62 8.81 -6.56
CA GLY A 648 -10.86 10.17 -6.08
C GLY A 648 -9.68 10.79 -5.37
N ARG A 649 -9.90 11.96 -4.78
CA ARG A 649 -8.90 12.71 -4.01
C ARG A 649 -9.51 13.48 -2.84
N VAL A 650 -8.76 13.57 -1.76
CA VAL A 650 -9.08 14.47 -0.64
C VAL A 650 -9.03 15.91 -1.12
N THR A 651 -10.13 16.64 -0.97
CA THR A 651 -10.24 18.08 -1.27
C THR A 651 -10.20 18.94 -0.02
N ASP A 652 -10.56 18.39 1.14
CA ASP A 652 -10.46 19.04 2.44
C ASP A 652 -10.18 18.03 3.57
N GLY A 653 -9.46 18.45 4.61
CA GLY A 653 -9.11 17.60 5.76
C GLY A 653 -7.87 16.71 5.59
N MET A 654 -6.91 17.07 4.73
CA MET A 654 -5.66 16.29 4.57
C MET A 654 -4.81 16.27 5.86
N ASP A 655 -4.90 17.30 6.70
CA ASP A 655 -4.25 17.36 8.00
C ASP A 655 -4.94 16.45 9.05
N VAL A 656 -6.25 16.19 8.90
CA VAL A 656 -6.97 15.16 9.65
C VAL A 656 -6.46 13.78 9.25
N VAL A 657 -6.37 13.50 7.94
CA VAL A 657 -5.83 12.24 7.39
C VAL A 657 -4.44 11.96 7.97
N ASP A 658 -3.55 12.96 7.99
CA ASP A 658 -2.20 12.84 8.53
C ASP A 658 -2.15 12.51 10.04
N ARG A 659 -3.19 12.88 10.81
CA ARG A 659 -3.27 12.65 12.26
C ARG A 659 -4.06 11.41 12.66
N LEU A 660 -4.67 10.70 11.70
CA LEU A 660 -5.33 9.42 11.94
C LEU A 660 -4.33 8.39 12.46
N ARG A 661 -4.77 7.61 13.43
CA ARG A 661 -4.01 6.52 14.06
C ARG A 661 -4.80 5.23 13.88
N ALA A 662 -4.10 4.08 13.96
CA ALA A 662 -4.78 2.78 13.92
C ALA A 662 -5.92 2.74 14.94
N PHE A 663 -7.11 2.34 14.51
CA PHE A 663 -8.36 2.31 15.26
C PHE A 663 -8.94 3.66 15.70
N ASP A 664 -8.51 4.78 15.10
CA ASP A 664 -9.43 5.91 14.90
C ASP A 664 -10.55 5.45 13.96
N ARG A 665 -11.70 6.14 13.94
CA ARG A 665 -12.92 5.64 13.29
C ARG A 665 -13.62 6.71 12.47
N ILE A 666 -14.33 6.24 11.45
CA ILE A 666 -15.39 6.97 10.78
C ILE A 666 -16.60 6.94 11.73
N GLU A 667 -17.07 8.10 12.16
CA GLU A 667 -18.25 8.24 13.00
C GLU A 667 -19.51 8.21 12.14
N SER A 668 -19.48 8.88 10.99
CA SER A 668 -20.51 8.77 9.95
C SER A 668 -19.93 9.07 8.56
N ALA A 669 -20.54 8.51 7.51
CA ALA A 669 -20.23 8.85 6.13
C ALA A 669 -21.48 9.35 5.39
N ARG A 670 -21.33 10.34 4.51
CA ARG A 670 -22.40 10.82 3.62
C ARG A 670 -21.88 11.17 2.23
N VAL A 671 -22.79 11.27 1.27
CA VAL A 671 -22.47 11.60 -0.12
C VAL A 671 -23.24 12.86 -0.52
N GLU A 672 -22.54 13.80 -1.13
CA GLU A 672 -23.10 15.03 -1.70
C GLU A 672 -22.90 14.95 -3.23
N ALA A 673 -23.99 15.04 -4.01
CA ALA A 673 -23.90 15.08 -5.47
C ALA A 673 -23.28 16.41 -5.95
N THR A 674 -22.71 16.42 -7.15
CA THR A 674 -22.21 17.64 -7.79
C THR A 674 -22.79 17.79 -9.20
N ASP A 675 -23.14 19.03 -9.57
CA ASP A 675 -23.65 19.36 -10.91
C ASP A 675 -22.51 19.64 -11.92
N GLU A 676 -21.27 19.76 -11.41
CA GLU A 676 -19.99 19.95 -12.12
C GLU A 676 -19.01 18.85 -11.73
#